data_AF-A0AAU1TZD4-F1
#
_entry.id   AF-A0AAU1TZD4-F1
#
_cell.length_a   1.000
_cell.length_b   1.000
_cell.length_c   1.000
_cell.angle_alpha   90.00
_cell.angle_beta   90.00
_cell.angle_gamma   90.00
#
_symmetry.space_group_name_H-M   'P 1'
#
loop_
_entity.id
_entity.type
_entity.pdbx_description
1 polymer ?
#
loop_
_entity_poly.entity_id
_entity_poly.type
_entity_poly.pdbx_seq_one_letter_code
_entity_poly.pdbx_strand_id
1 'polypeptide(L)'
;MNTAVPQPSIDERALGPGTGARFAVLVVLMLVATGAMALTIVSTLHAADGTDCLLAAGMDPDRAGTAAETLRLVAQWIPFWACMDRSVPIPPWWQIALAPGLLAVTAALIFLLLPAWKVRRHRLVDLRTVDSDGTVLRLVEEAAAASGLAGVPRVVVDRATPTAGAVVFGRTRRPVVSLHGGLIACRSTNPGHLRTVLLHEFAHISNRDVTVTYATVALWRAFGTLVLLPYQVWAAFQVAGFGASASLELSPFQIRTLVLPLVLAALVHLARSDVLRVREIHADLTAARSCADVHRAVAAASAPRGLRGAANSLKVLWSTHPAAQVRRSALTDPAPVFGLHALPALLTGASAVLIHSHLLGYLGTYRRLSPWIFQGTALLPAVLVCGVIGTALWRSVAYAVVTGRPAPTGVRTGLWLGAGLGAGALVAGFGSGVSQWWIGGLVGLLLVVASGVAFTVWLTLCARLWAGTWRGRSLRPALVLCLAAALVVSTVWFAWLTPQGLYGVFWQMVTPGSRQLIQQASGTGVGQSTVSAVAAVLPALLGSMRWPLFTAAAAAAWIIPALALALGPPGGHAPRWVVRARLAGTDWPCGREAPPALRRALAPGLLGGAVSWLAVAGALAYLHTGRGWQAGAGGSGGLRLEVWVFLASAGAVAVAALAAIGGRHPLVPLVAAQTAATVGLAGTGLLTSVDGCIAPLSVRTSTCGWHPVWQAFSAVDVFAFVNAVLMFAFLAAAAAVLLQQVARKARRSNGAGDGQPSGARPAARWSAVALPAALVLVLAVAEPLALATYQAAVPDYAAGQRNFQHLLADPPTASAATRAKQVRAWYRHGGEYLLTNAVRSTDQLHTLNVSLDDDPVARAAVLARIRTLCTDIASLGSWEDGYYFRVPDPQAQSDWHEFGTGARDGGRKCLAAVDRRPFDVDAFLGLATARYDLDVAGSYAASTDRAVTKILAEAGYRVR
;
A
#
# COMPACT_ATOMS: atom_id res chain seq x y z
N MET A 1 20.47 -50.41 17.55
CA MET A 1 21.15 -49.13 17.24
C MET A 1 20.76 -48.71 15.83
N ASN A 2 19.84 -47.76 15.68
CA ASN A 2 19.56 -47.16 14.37
C ASN A 2 20.73 -46.24 14.02
N THR A 3 21.54 -46.65 13.06
CA THR A 3 22.57 -45.79 12.45
C THR A 3 21.87 -44.60 11.82
N ALA A 4 21.85 -43.47 12.53
CA ALA A 4 21.33 -42.22 12.01
C ALA A 4 22.13 -41.87 10.76
N VAL A 5 21.47 -41.94 9.60
CA VAL A 5 22.04 -41.52 8.32
C VAL A 5 22.62 -40.11 8.50
N PRO A 6 23.92 -39.88 8.19
CA PRO A 6 24.52 -38.57 8.37
C PRO A 6 23.74 -37.53 7.57
N GLN A 7 23.22 -36.51 8.27
CA GLN A 7 22.50 -35.43 7.59
C GLN A 7 23.48 -34.67 6.69
N PRO A 8 23.07 -34.30 5.46
CA PRO A 8 23.92 -33.54 4.56
C PRO A 8 24.29 -32.21 5.19
N SER A 9 25.59 -31.98 5.38
CA SER A 9 26.14 -30.75 5.94
C SER A 9 26.13 -29.65 4.89
N ILE A 10 25.64 -28.46 5.27
CA ILE A 10 25.50 -27.29 4.39
C ILE A 10 26.36 -26.14 4.91
N ASP A 11 27.02 -25.44 3.99
CA ASP A 11 27.64 -24.16 4.30
C ASP A 11 26.56 -23.06 4.42
N GLU A 12 26.21 -22.71 5.66
CA GLU A 12 25.30 -21.60 6.01
C GLU A 12 25.73 -20.25 5.39
N ARG A 13 27.03 -20.05 5.13
CA ARG A 13 27.57 -18.84 4.49
C ARG A 13 27.12 -18.72 3.04
N ALA A 14 26.84 -19.84 2.36
CA ALA A 14 26.32 -19.84 0.99
C ALA A 14 24.87 -19.33 0.92
N LEU A 15 24.10 -19.44 2.01
CA LEU A 15 22.69 -19.02 2.10
C LEU A 15 22.49 -17.70 2.88
N GLY A 16 23.47 -17.26 3.65
CA GLY A 16 23.47 -16.01 4.42
C GLY A 16 22.74 -16.12 5.78
N PRO A 17 23.26 -15.48 6.85
CA PRO A 17 22.76 -15.65 8.23
C PRO A 17 21.38 -15.02 8.50
N GLY A 18 20.79 -14.25 7.58
CA GLY A 18 19.43 -13.69 7.74
C GLY A 18 19.23 -12.68 8.89
N THR A 19 20.24 -12.44 9.73
CA THR A 19 20.23 -11.46 10.82
C THR A 19 20.17 -10.02 10.30
N GLY A 20 20.84 -9.74 9.19
CA GLY A 20 20.81 -8.42 8.54
C GLY A 20 19.41 -7.99 8.09
N ALA A 21 18.61 -8.91 7.54
CA ALA A 21 17.24 -8.62 7.12
C ALA A 21 16.34 -8.26 8.31
N ARG A 22 16.47 -8.99 9.43
CA ARG A 22 15.72 -8.70 10.67
C ARG A 22 16.11 -7.35 11.28
N PHE A 23 17.41 -7.04 11.28
CA PHE A 23 17.90 -5.73 11.72
C PHE A 23 17.38 -4.60 10.81
N ALA A 24 17.35 -4.81 9.49
CA ALA A 24 16.76 -3.85 8.56
C ALA A 24 15.26 -3.60 8.84
N VAL A 25 14.48 -4.66 9.12
CA VAL A 25 13.07 -4.52 9.55
C VAL A 25 12.96 -3.69 10.82
N LEU A 26 13.80 -3.94 11.83
CA LEU A 26 13.82 -3.15 13.06
C LEU A 26 14.08 -1.66 12.79
N VAL A 27 15.10 -1.35 11.98
CA VAL A 27 15.47 0.03 11.63
C VAL A 27 14.31 0.70 10.89
N VAL A 28 13.74 0.04 9.89
CA VAL A 28 12.60 0.55 9.12
C VAL A 28 11.41 0.80 10.05
N LEU A 29 11.04 -0.16 10.89
CA LEU A 29 9.93 -0.01 11.84
C LEU A 29 10.14 1.15 12.80
N MET A 30 11.36 1.36 13.30
CA MET A 30 11.68 2.50 14.16
C MET A 30 11.60 3.84 13.43
N LEU A 31 12.13 3.94 12.21
CA LEU A 31 12.04 5.17 11.40
C LEU A 31 10.58 5.51 11.09
N VAL A 32 9.77 4.50 10.78
CA VAL A 32 8.34 4.64 10.47
C VAL A 32 7.55 5.04 11.70
N ALA A 33 7.76 4.36 12.84
CA ALA A 33 7.12 4.72 14.09
C ALA A 33 7.49 6.16 14.51
N THR A 34 8.74 6.56 14.28
CA THR A 34 9.22 7.92 14.56
C THR A 34 8.57 8.96 13.66
N GLY A 35 8.58 8.73 12.35
CA GLY A 35 7.93 9.62 11.38
C GLY A 35 6.43 9.72 11.64
N ALA A 36 5.76 8.60 11.93
CA ALA A 36 4.35 8.54 12.28
C ALA A 36 4.01 9.41 13.50
N MET A 37 4.69 9.17 14.63
CA MET A 37 4.46 9.89 15.87
C MET A 37 4.78 11.38 15.74
N ALA A 38 5.92 11.71 15.13
CA ALA A 38 6.31 13.10 14.92
C ALA A 38 5.33 13.82 13.99
N LEU A 39 4.92 13.17 12.89
CA LEU A 39 3.97 13.76 11.95
C LEU A 39 2.61 13.98 12.60
N THR A 40 2.11 13.07 13.44
CA THR A 40 0.84 13.26 14.17
C THR A 40 0.89 14.48 15.09
N ILE A 41 2.01 14.70 15.80
CA ILE A 41 2.19 15.89 16.65
C ILE A 41 2.19 17.14 15.78
N VAL A 42 3.03 17.17 14.74
CA VAL A 42 3.17 18.32 13.83
C VAL A 42 1.85 18.62 13.13
N SER A 43 1.17 17.61 12.60
CA SER A 43 -0.10 17.79 11.89
C SER A 43 -1.18 18.31 12.83
N THR A 44 -1.26 17.83 14.07
CA THR A 44 -2.25 18.35 15.04
C THR A 44 -2.00 19.82 15.37
N LEU A 45 -0.73 20.23 15.47
CA LEU A 45 -0.37 21.63 15.70
C LEU A 45 -0.70 22.54 14.51
N HIS A 46 -0.74 22.00 13.28
CA HIS A 46 -1.12 22.74 12.05
C HIS A 46 -2.60 22.56 11.66
N ALA A 47 -3.29 21.53 12.15
CA ALA A 47 -4.62 21.13 11.69
C ALA A 47 -5.77 21.98 12.24
N ALA A 48 -5.50 22.88 13.21
CA ALA A 48 -6.49 23.85 13.67
C ALA A 48 -7.13 24.61 12.50
N ASP A 49 -6.35 24.90 11.45
CA ASP A 49 -6.79 25.69 10.30
C ASP A 49 -7.52 24.89 9.22
N GLY A 50 -7.36 23.55 9.17
CA GLY A 50 -8.03 22.69 8.18
C GLY A 50 -9.48 22.34 8.53
N THR A 51 -9.83 22.41 9.80
CA THR A 51 -11.18 22.08 10.28
C THR A 51 -12.21 23.11 9.80
N ASP A 52 -11.82 24.38 9.73
CA ASP A 52 -12.68 25.45 9.20
C ASP A 52 -12.96 25.25 7.70
N CYS A 53 -12.00 24.76 6.90
CA CYS A 53 -12.26 24.41 5.49
C CYS A 53 -13.28 23.27 5.33
N LEU A 54 -13.22 22.25 6.20
CA LEU A 54 -14.21 21.16 6.20
C LEU A 54 -15.61 21.69 6.59
N LEU A 55 -15.68 22.55 7.60
CA LEU A 55 -16.93 23.20 8.03
C LEU A 55 -17.50 24.11 6.94
N ALA A 56 -16.65 24.89 6.25
CA ALA A 56 -17.06 25.75 5.14
C ALA A 56 -17.63 24.94 3.96
N ALA A 57 -17.13 23.72 3.73
CA ALA A 57 -17.69 22.78 2.76
C ALA A 57 -19.03 22.13 3.19
N GLY A 58 -19.56 22.50 4.37
CA GLY A 58 -20.81 21.97 4.91
C GLY A 58 -20.66 20.59 5.58
N MET A 59 -19.45 20.20 5.98
CA MET A 59 -19.24 18.96 6.74
C MET A 59 -19.80 19.09 8.15
N ASP A 60 -20.56 18.10 8.60
CA ASP A 60 -21.00 17.95 9.99
C ASP A 60 -19.99 17.07 10.77
N PRO A 61 -19.24 17.63 11.74
CA PRO A 61 -18.26 16.86 12.53
C PRO A 61 -18.88 15.70 13.29
N ASP A 62 -20.14 15.84 13.74
CA ASP A 62 -20.85 14.82 14.52
C ASP A 62 -21.27 13.63 13.64
N ARG A 63 -21.29 13.84 12.31
CA ARG A 63 -21.58 12.82 11.29
C ARG A 63 -20.37 12.50 10.41
N ALA A 64 -19.18 12.87 10.86
CA ALA A 64 -17.94 12.65 10.12
C ALA A 64 -17.75 11.16 9.79
N GLY A 65 -17.39 10.88 8.53
CA GLY A 65 -17.16 9.52 8.03
C GLY A 65 -18.40 8.83 7.45
N THR A 66 -19.56 9.49 7.40
CA THR A 66 -20.69 8.99 6.59
C THR A 66 -20.46 9.25 5.10
N ALA A 67 -21.09 8.45 4.24
CA ALA A 67 -21.01 8.65 2.79
C ALA A 67 -21.64 9.98 2.36
N ALA A 68 -22.69 10.43 3.05
CA ALA A 68 -23.32 11.73 2.79
C ALA A 68 -22.32 12.89 2.99
N GLU A 69 -21.59 12.92 4.10
CA GLU A 69 -20.56 13.93 4.34
C GLU A 69 -19.41 13.85 3.33
N THR A 70 -19.03 12.64 2.89
CA THR A 70 -18.01 12.46 1.85
C THR A 70 -18.48 13.01 0.50
N LEU A 71 -19.73 12.74 0.12
CA LEU A 71 -20.32 13.25 -1.12
C LEU A 71 -20.46 14.77 -1.08
N ARG A 72 -20.80 15.38 0.06
CA ARG A 72 -20.80 16.84 0.25
C ARG A 72 -19.42 17.44 -0.03
N LEU A 73 -18.37 16.83 0.50
CA LEU A 73 -17.00 17.29 0.27
C LEU A 73 -16.60 17.15 -1.21
N VAL A 74 -16.95 16.03 -1.86
CA VAL A 74 -16.69 15.81 -3.29
C VAL A 74 -17.44 16.82 -4.17
N ALA A 75 -18.68 17.18 -3.78
CA ALA A 75 -19.47 18.18 -4.46
C ALA A 75 -18.92 19.60 -4.34
N GLN A 76 -17.98 19.85 -3.43
CA GLN A 76 -17.34 21.16 -3.23
C GLN A 76 -15.80 21.04 -3.27
N TRP A 77 -15.29 20.09 -4.06
CA TRP A 77 -13.89 19.71 -4.07
C TRP A 77 -12.95 20.86 -4.45
N ILE A 78 -13.29 21.65 -5.46
CA ILE A 78 -12.48 22.79 -5.94
C ILE A 78 -12.29 23.85 -4.84
N PRO A 79 -13.36 24.45 -4.28
CA PRO A 79 -13.22 25.47 -3.24
C PRO A 79 -12.64 24.89 -1.94
N PHE A 80 -12.93 23.61 -1.63
CA PHE A 80 -12.32 22.93 -0.49
C PHE A 80 -10.79 22.91 -0.57
N TRP A 81 -10.23 22.49 -1.69
CA TRP A 81 -8.77 22.46 -1.83
C TRP A 81 -8.16 23.85 -1.93
N ALA A 82 -8.84 24.81 -2.57
CA ALA A 82 -8.37 26.20 -2.55
C ALA A 82 -8.29 26.77 -1.12
N CYS A 83 -9.23 26.40 -0.24
CA CYS A 83 -9.19 26.74 1.18
C CYS A 83 -8.03 26.04 1.90
N MET A 84 -7.86 24.73 1.68
CA MET A 84 -6.78 23.93 2.30
C MET A 84 -5.39 24.43 1.90
N ASP A 85 -5.18 24.76 0.61
CA ASP A 85 -3.90 25.25 0.10
C ASP A 85 -3.50 26.59 0.74
N ARG A 86 -4.47 27.42 1.15
CA ARG A 86 -4.24 28.69 1.85
C ARG A 86 -4.09 28.52 3.37
N SER A 87 -4.91 27.65 3.96
CA SER A 87 -5.06 27.55 5.42
C SER A 87 -4.10 26.54 6.04
N VAL A 88 -3.64 25.54 5.28
CA VAL A 88 -2.78 24.46 5.80
C VAL A 88 -1.53 24.36 4.93
N PRO A 89 -0.55 25.28 5.08
CA PRO A 89 0.66 25.27 4.27
C PRO A 89 1.42 23.95 4.47
N ILE A 90 2.02 23.48 3.38
CA ILE A 90 2.80 22.25 3.39
C ILE A 90 4.00 22.43 4.33
N PRO A 91 4.16 21.57 5.37
CA PRO A 91 5.32 21.65 6.23
C PRO A 91 6.56 21.38 5.38
N PRO A 92 7.63 22.15 5.57
CA PRO A 92 8.84 21.95 4.80
C PRO A 92 9.41 20.55 5.07
N TRP A 93 9.92 19.89 4.02
CA TRP A 93 10.34 18.48 4.06
C TRP A 93 11.32 18.15 5.21
N TRP A 94 12.12 19.11 5.65
CA TRP A 94 13.07 18.94 6.74
C TRP A 94 12.38 18.67 8.08
N GLN A 95 11.15 19.15 8.32
CA GLN A 95 10.42 18.86 9.56
C GLN A 95 10.08 17.36 9.67
N ILE A 96 9.75 16.73 8.56
CA ILE A 96 9.51 15.27 8.49
C ILE A 96 10.82 14.51 8.70
N ALA A 97 11.91 14.98 8.08
CA ALA A 97 13.21 14.33 8.15
C ALA A 97 13.92 14.53 9.49
N LEU A 98 13.56 15.58 10.24
CA LEU A 98 14.22 15.98 11.48
C LEU A 98 14.13 14.89 12.55
N ALA A 99 12.94 14.37 12.83
CA ALA A 99 12.77 13.37 13.89
C ALA A 99 13.49 12.03 13.58
N PRO A 100 13.36 11.42 12.39
CA PRO A 100 14.17 10.27 12.00
C PRO A 100 15.68 10.57 11.98
N GLY A 101 16.08 11.76 11.53
CA GLY A 101 17.48 12.19 11.53
C GLY A 101 18.06 12.28 12.94
N LEU A 102 17.34 12.92 13.87
CA LEU A 102 17.73 13.05 15.27
C LEU A 102 17.81 11.68 15.96
N LEU A 103 16.88 10.77 15.66
CA LEU A 103 16.94 9.38 16.12
C LEU A 103 18.23 8.71 15.64
N ALA A 104 18.53 8.79 14.34
CA ALA A 104 19.69 8.14 13.74
C ALA A 104 21.01 8.69 14.31
N VAL A 105 21.14 10.01 14.43
CA VAL A 105 22.32 10.69 15.01
C VAL A 105 22.49 10.28 16.48
N THR A 106 21.43 10.33 17.27
CA THR A 106 21.48 9.97 18.70
C THR A 106 21.82 8.50 18.90
N ALA A 107 21.22 7.61 18.10
CA ALA A 107 21.55 6.19 18.13
C ALA A 107 23.02 5.94 17.73
N ALA A 108 23.54 6.66 16.72
CA ALA A 108 24.94 6.58 16.35
C ALA A 108 25.85 7.05 17.49
N LEU A 109 25.57 8.19 18.13
CA LEU A 109 26.32 8.70 19.28
C LEU A 109 26.31 7.69 20.43
N ILE A 110 25.14 7.15 20.81
CA ILE A 110 25.04 6.12 21.85
C ILE A 110 25.87 4.90 21.47
N PHE A 111 25.75 4.40 20.23
CA PHE A 111 26.52 3.25 19.75
C PHE A 111 28.04 3.46 19.83
N LEU A 112 28.51 4.67 19.51
CA LEU A 112 29.93 5.01 19.53
C LEU A 112 30.48 5.18 20.96
N LEU A 113 29.69 5.77 21.86
CA LEU A 113 30.10 6.08 23.23
C LEU A 113 29.93 4.91 24.21
N LEU A 114 29.00 4.00 23.94
CA LEU A 114 28.63 2.91 24.87
C LEU A 114 29.80 1.98 25.25
N PRO A 115 30.73 1.58 24.35
CA PRO A 115 31.86 0.74 24.74
C PRO A 115 32.79 1.43 25.75
N ALA A 116 33.14 2.69 25.52
CA ALA A 116 33.99 3.46 26.44
C ALA A 116 33.30 3.69 27.78
N TRP A 117 32.00 3.99 27.75
CA TRP A 117 31.19 4.12 28.95
C TRP A 117 31.15 2.83 29.77
N LYS A 118 30.96 1.65 29.13
CA LYS A 118 31.00 0.35 29.81
C LYS A 118 32.34 0.08 30.48
N VAL A 119 33.45 0.29 29.77
CA VAL A 119 34.81 0.11 30.31
C VAL A 119 35.02 0.96 31.57
N ARG A 120 34.65 2.24 31.52
CA ARG A 120 34.77 3.15 32.67
C ARG A 120 33.82 2.80 33.82
N ARG A 121 32.55 2.52 33.52
CA ARG A 121 31.51 2.27 34.53
C ARG A 121 31.72 0.98 35.31
N HIS A 122 32.23 -0.06 34.65
CA HIS A 122 32.51 -1.38 35.25
C HIS A 122 33.97 -1.55 35.70
N ARG A 123 34.82 -0.51 35.53
CA ARG A 123 36.25 -0.54 35.91
C ARG A 123 36.95 -1.79 35.37
N LEU A 124 36.70 -2.11 34.09
CA LEU A 124 37.21 -3.33 33.45
C LEU A 124 38.74 -3.28 33.39
N VAL A 125 39.40 -4.36 33.80
CA VAL A 125 40.87 -4.46 33.85
C VAL A 125 41.37 -5.36 32.73
N ASP A 126 42.60 -5.14 32.25
CA ASP A 126 43.21 -6.00 31.22
C ASP A 126 43.45 -7.42 31.76
N LEU A 127 43.21 -8.45 30.93
CA LEU A 127 43.41 -9.86 31.31
C LEU A 127 44.81 -10.11 31.87
N ARG A 128 45.85 -9.45 31.33
CA ARG A 128 47.25 -9.61 31.76
C ARG A 128 47.48 -9.26 33.22
N THR A 129 46.63 -8.44 33.82
CA THR A 129 46.72 -8.05 35.24
C THR A 129 46.09 -9.08 36.20
N VAL A 130 45.33 -10.03 35.66
CA VAL A 130 44.56 -11.04 36.43
C VAL A 130 45.08 -12.46 36.16
N ASP A 131 45.62 -12.71 34.97
CA ASP A 131 46.14 -14.00 34.50
C ASP A 131 47.67 -14.01 34.60
N SER A 132 48.21 -14.07 35.83
CA SER A 132 49.66 -14.02 36.10
C SER A 132 50.42 -15.22 35.51
N ASP A 133 49.75 -16.36 35.32
CA ASP A 133 50.28 -17.61 34.78
C ASP A 133 50.05 -17.77 33.26
N GLY A 134 49.32 -16.85 32.61
CA GLY A 134 49.06 -16.88 31.16
C GLY A 134 48.13 -18.00 30.69
N THR A 135 47.58 -18.79 31.61
CA THR A 135 46.77 -19.98 31.32
C THR A 135 45.47 -19.61 30.61
N VAL A 136 44.81 -18.53 31.05
CA VAL A 136 43.54 -18.08 30.47
C VAL A 136 43.78 -17.48 29.08
N LEU A 137 44.87 -16.73 28.90
CA LEU A 137 45.26 -16.18 27.61
C LEU A 137 45.49 -17.27 26.56
N ARG A 138 46.18 -18.36 26.91
CA ARG A 138 46.39 -19.49 26.00
C ARG A 138 45.07 -20.16 25.60
N LEU A 139 44.15 -20.37 26.54
CA LEU A 139 42.82 -20.92 26.24
C LEU A 139 42.00 -20.01 25.31
N VAL A 140 42.13 -18.69 25.47
CA VAL A 140 41.55 -17.68 24.58
C VAL A 140 42.16 -17.78 23.19
N GLU A 141 43.48 -17.91 23.06
CA GLU A 141 44.18 -18.05 21.79
C GLU A 141 43.77 -19.33 21.05
N GLU A 142 43.73 -20.46 21.75
CA GLU A 142 43.27 -21.74 21.22
C GLU A 142 41.81 -21.68 20.75
N ALA A 143 40.92 -21.09 21.55
CA ALA A 143 39.52 -20.93 21.17
C ALA A 143 39.34 -19.97 19.97
N ALA A 144 40.16 -18.90 19.89
CA ALA A 144 40.13 -17.96 18.79
C ALA A 144 40.58 -18.61 17.47
N ALA A 145 41.63 -19.43 17.52
CA ALA A 145 42.09 -20.24 16.40
C ALA A 145 41.02 -21.26 15.97
N ALA A 146 40.41 -21.98 16.92
CA ALA A 146 39.35 -22.96 16.64
C ALA A 146 38.08 -22.33 16.03
N SER A 147 37.81 -21.07 16.32
CA SER A 147 36.71 -20.29 15.73
C SER A 147 37.05 -19.64 14.39
N GLY A 148 38.30 -19.80 13.91
CA GLY A 148 38.78 -19.24 12.65
C GLY A 148 38.85 -17.72 12.64
N LEU A 149 39.10 -17.09 13.79
CA LEU A 149 39.30 -15.64 13.87
C LEU A 149 40.66 -15.26 13.28
N ALA A 150 40.72 -14.13 12.56
CA ALA A 150 41.97 -13.63 11.96
C ALA A 150 42.99 -13.12 12.99
N GLY A 151 42.57 -12.93 14.25
CA GLY A 151 43.41 -12.50 15.35
C GLY A 151 42.65 -12.54 16.68
N VAL A 152 43.39 -12.52 17.79
CA VAL A 152 42.84 -12.59 19.14
C VAL A 152 42.15 -11.27 19.49
N PRO A 153 40.87 -11.27 19.93
CA PRO A 153 40.18 -10.06 20.34
C PRO A 153 40.79 -9.48 21.62
N ARG A 154 40.58 -8.18 21.87
CA ARG A 154 41.01 -7.56 23.13
C ARG A 154 40.23 -8.17 24.29
N VAL A 155 40.90 -8.74 25.28
CA VAL A 155 40.25 -9.36 26.45
C VAL A 155 40.40 -8.48 27.69
N VAL A 156 39.28 -8.23 28.36
CA VAL A 156 39.20 -7.51 29.63
C VAL A 156 38.43 -8.36 30.65
N VAL A 157 38.60 -8.05 31.94
CA VAL A 157 38.00 -8.79 33.05
C VAL A 157 37.11 -7.87 33.87
N ASP A 158 35.87 -8.28 34.08
CA ASP A 158 34.96 -7.71 35.06
C ASP A 158 35.06 -8.50 36.37
N ARG A 159 35.87 -7.98 37.30
CA ARG A 159 36.09 -8.62 38.61
C ARG A 159 34.85 -8.58 39.52
N ALA A 160 33.97 -7.60 39.33
CA ALA A 160 32.83 -7.38 40.21
C ALA A 160 31.66 -8.31 39.90
N THR A 161 31.63 -8.92 38.70
CA THR A 161 30.53 -9.78 38.27
C THR A 161 30.82 -11.25 38.63
N PRO A 162 30.09 -11.87 39.58
CA PRO A 162 30.38 -13.23 40.07
C PRO A 162 29.84 -14.34 39.17
N THR A 163 29.23 -14.02 38.02
CA THR A 163 28.60 -15.02 37.15
C THR A 163 29.63 -15.74 36.28
N ALA A 164 29.39 -17.03 35.99
CA ALA A 164 30.21 -17.82 35.06
C ALA A 164 29.84 -17.52 33.59
N GLY A 165 30.03 -16.28 33.15
CA GLY A 165 29.73 -15.84 31.80
C GLY A 165 30.79 -14.94 31.18
N ALA A 166 30.60 -14.62 29.92
CA ALA A 166 31.38 -13.62 29.20
C ALA A 166 30.46 -12.80 28.31
N VAL A 167 30.91 -11.61 27.91
CA VAL A 167 30.16 -10.71 27.03
C VAL A 167 31.10 -10.06 26.04
N VAL A 168 30.77 -10.13 24.75
CA VAL A 168 31.44 -9.35 23.72
C VAL A 168 30.77 -7.98 23.50
N PHE A 169 31.59 -6.94 23.36
CA PHE A 169 31.12 -5.59 23.02
C PHE A 169 32.07 -4.80 22.12
N GLY A 170 31.56 -3.68 21.59
CA GLY A 170 32.31 -2.80 20.68
C GLY A 170 31.86 -2.92 19.23
N ARG A 171 32.83 -2.90 18.30
CA ARG A 171 32.58 -3.02 16.86
C ARG A 171 33.08 -4.36 16.36
N THR A 172 32.47 -4.92 15.33
CA THR A 172 32.89 -6.20 14.74
C THR A 172 34.38 -6.20 14.34
N ARG A 173 34.92 -5.07 13.86
CA ARG A 173 36.34 -4.95 13.49
C ARG A 173 37.29 -4.69 14.68
N ARG A 174 36.75 -4.33 15.84
CA ARG A 174 37.51 -4.06 17.08
C ARG A 174 36.71 -4.60 18.28
N PRO A 175 36.52 -5.92 18.37
CA PRO A 175 35.75 -6.54 19.43
C PRO A 175 36.53 -6.50 20.76
N VAL A 176 35.82 -6.29 21.85
CA VAL A 176 36.32 -6.41 23.22
C VAL A 176 35.53 -7.51 23.91
N VAL A 177 36.22 -8.52 24.42
CA VAL A 177 35.64 -9.65 25.15
C VAL A 177 35.81 -9.37 26.64
N SER A 178 34.72 -9.32 27.38
CA SER A 178 34.72 -9.17 28.83
C SER A 178 34.46 -10.51 29.49
N LEU A 179 35.44 -11.05 30.20
CA LEU A 179 35.27 -12.25 31.01
C LEU A 179 34.78 -11.84 32.40
N HIS A 180 33.73 -12.48 32.91
CA HIS A 180 33.28 -12.25 34.27
C HIS A 180 34.19 -12.99 35.26
N GLY A 181 34.38 -12.43 36.46
CA GLY A 181 35.22 -13.01 37.50
C GLY A 181 34.82 -14.45 37.87
N GLY A 182 33.52 -14.75 37.88
CA GLY A 182 33.00 -16.10 38.14
C GLY A 182 33.45 -17.13 37.08
N LEU A 183 33.54 -16.74 35.81
CA LEU A 183 33.98 -17.65 34.74
C LEU A 183 35.47 -17.98 34.86
N ILE A 184 36.29 -17.00 35.26
CA ILE A 184 37.72 -17.17 35.51
C ILE A 184 37.97 -18.04 36.75
N ALA A 185 37.10 -17.93 37.76
CA ALA A 185 37.16 -18.78 38.95
C ALA A 185 36.85 -20.25 38.64
N CYS A 186 35.94 -20.52 37.69
CA CYS A 186 35.57 -21.89 37.28
C CYS A 186 36.61 -22.58 36.38
N ARG A 187 37.76 -21.93 36.06
CA ARG A 187 38.73 -22.46 35.10
C ARG A 187 39.35 -23.80 35.51
N SER A 188 39.59 -24.00 36.80
CA SER A 188 40.20 -25.22 37.35
C SER A 188 39.20 -26.34 37.55
N THR A 189 37.95 -26.02 37.87
CA THR A 189 36.88 -26.99 38.16
C THR A 189 36.10 -27.43 36.93
N ASN A 190 35.97 -26.57 35.91
CA ASN A 190 35.27 -26.88 34.67
C ASN A 190 35.85 -26.14 33.45
N PRO A 191 37.06 -26.52 32.98
CA PRO A 191 37.69 -25.89 31.81
C PRO A 191 36.88 -26.06 30.52
N GLY A 192 36.10 -27.14 30.41
CA GLY A 192 35.19 -27.38 29.28
C GLY A 192 34.08 -26.33 29.18
N HIS A 193 33.55 -25.87 30.33
CA HIS A 193 32.58 -24.78 30.36
C HIS A 193 33.19 -23.45 29.92
N LEU A 194 34.39 -23.11 30.41
CA LEU A 194 35.13 -21.91 29.98
C LEU A 194 35.33 -21.92 28.45
N ARG A 195 35.82 -23.04 27.90
CA ARG A 195 36.03 -23.20 26.46
C ARG A 195 34.72 -23.06 25.67
N THR A 196 33.63 -23.65 26.15
CA THR A 196 32.30 -23.57 25.51
C THR A 196 31.81 -22.12 25.46
N VAL A 197 31.93 -21.38 26.56
CA VAL A 197 31.53 -19.97 26.62
C VAL A 197 32.39 -19.13 25.67
N LEU A 198 33.71 -19.34 25.63
CA LEU A 198 34.60 -18.64 24.71
C LEU A 198 34.24 -18.91 23.23
N LEU A 199 33.97 -20.15 22.86
CA LEU A 199 33.56 -20.50 21.49
C LEU A 199 32.22 -19.84 21.09
N HIS A 200 31.26 -19.76 22.02
CA HIS A 200 29.99 -19.03 21.79
C HIS A 200 30.22 -17.53 21.59
N GLU A 201 31.00 -16.90 22.47
CA GLU A 201 31.31 -15.48 22.37
C GLU A 201 32.14 -15.14 21.12
N PHE A 202 33.06 -16.02 20.71
CA PHE A 202 33.83 -15.85 19.47
C PHE A 202 33.00 -16.12 18.22
N ALA A 203 31.99 -16.98 18.31
CA ALA A 203 31.02 -17.15 17.24
C ALA A 203 30.28 -15.83 16.94
N HIS A 204 29.95 -15.00 17.92
CA HIS A 204 29.39 -13.67 17.69
C HIS A 204 30.33 -12.75 16.87
N ILE A 205 31.64 -12.83 17.14
CA ILE A 205 32.67 -12.09 16.39
C ILE A 205 32.75 -12.62 14.95
N SER A 206 32.84 -13.94 14.78
CA SER A 206 32.92 -14.62 13.47
C SER A 206 31.69 -14.34 12.61
N ASN A 207 30.50 -14.36 13.22
CA ASN A 207 29.22 -14.04 12.58
C ASN A 207 28.98 -12.54 12.35
N ARG A 208 29.92 -11.69 12.79
CA ARG A 208 29.90 -10.24 12.61
C ARG A 208 28.70 -9.53 13.27
N ASP A 209 28.09 -10.14 14.27
CA ASP A 209 26.81 -9.69 14.84
C ASP A 209 26.93 -8.73 16.05
N VAL A 210 28.16 -8.51 16.55
CA VAL A 210 28.46 -7.59 17.66
C VAL A 210 27.96 -6.17 17.34
N THR A 211 28.25 -5.68 16.13
CA THR A 211 27.81 -4.33 15.68
C THR A 211 26.29 -4.22 15.65
N VAL A 212 25.60 -5.23 15.09
CA VAL A 212 24.13 -5.26 14.97
C VAL A 212 23.48 -5.21 16.35
N THR A 213 24.06 -5.88 17.33
CA THR A 213 23.57 -5.96 18.70
C THR A 213 23.61 -4.61 19.39
N TYR A 214 24.76 -3.95 19.34
CA TYR A 214 24.93 -2.65 19.99
C TYR A 214 24.20 -1.54 19.24
N ALA A 215 24.10 -1.61 17.91
CA ALA A 215 23.24 -0.72 17.13
C ALA A 215 21.76 -0.88 17.53
N THR A 216 21.29 -2.12 17.69
CA THR A 216 19.92 -2.44 18.16
C THR A 216 19.64 -1.85 19.55
N VAL A 217 20.58 -2.00 20.48
CA VAL A 217 20.46 -1.43 21.84
C VAL A 217 20.45 0.09 21.80
N ALA A 218 21.32 0.71 21.01
CA ALA A 218 21.42 2.16 20.89
C ALA A 218 20.14 2.77 20.28
N LEU A 219 19.66 2.17 19.19
CA LEU A 219 18.41 2.56 18.54
C LEU A 219 17.22 2.48 19.49
N TRP A 220 17.09 1.40 20.26
CA TRP A 220 16.01 1.24 21.23
C TRP A 220 16.02 2.34 22.31
N ARG A 221 17.19 2.68 22.84
CA ARG A 221 17.33 3.74 23.84
C ARG A 221 16.99 5.11 23.27
N ALA A 222 17.48 5.42 22.07
CA ALA A 222 17.16 6.68 21.38
C ALA A 222 15.66 6.78 21.07
N PHE A 223 15.04 5.70 20.57
CA PHE A 223 13.61 5.65 20.29
C PHE A 223 12.76 5.88 21.55
N GLY A 224 13.07 5.18 22.64
CA GLY A 224 12.32 5.33 23.89
C GLY A 224 12.36 6.75 24.47
N THR A 225 13.52 7.42 24.36
CA THR A 225 13.74 8.75 24.95
C THR A 225 13.29 9.90 24.07
N LEU A 226 13.55 9.84 22.76
CA LEU A 226 13.29 10.96 21.84
C LEU A 226 11.95 10.89 21.10
N VAL A 227 11.31 9.73 21.09
CA VAL A 227 10.11 9.51 20.28
C VAL A 227 8.95 9.09 21.18
N LEU A 228 9.11 7.98 21.88
CA LEU A 228 8.02 7.42 22.68
C LEU A 228 7.66 8.33 23.84
N LEU A 229 8.62 8.80 24.63
CA LEU A 229 8.34 9.66 25.78
C LEU A 229 7.66 10.99 25.38
N PRO A 230 8.17 11.79 24.42
CA PRO A 230 7.50 13.02 24.00
C PRO A 230 6.10 12.79 23.44
N TYR A 231 5.90 11.73 22.64
CA TYR A 231 4.58 11.40 22.11
C TYR A 231 3.59 11.04 23.23
N GLN A 232 4.02 10.26 24.23
CA GLN A 232 3.16 9.91 25.37
C GLN A 232 2.78 11.13 26.20
N VAL A 233 3.71 12.07 26.40
CA VAL A 233 3.42 13.36 27.08
C VAL A 233 2.40 14.16 26.27
N TRP A 234 2.59 14.28 24.94
CA TRP A 234 1.64 14.95 24.06
C TRP A 234 0.26 14.29 24.07
N ALA A 235 0.19 12.96 23.93
CA ALA A 235 -1.08 12.23 23.93
C ALA A 235 -1.83 12.36 25.27
N ALA A 236 -1.11 12.33 26.40
CA ALA A 236 -1.68 12.59 27.71
C ALA A 236 -2.22 14.02 27.84
N PHE A 237 -1.49 15.01 27.31
CA PHE A 237 -1.96 16.39 27.26
C PHE A 237 -3.22 16.56 26.40
N GLN A 238 -3.30 15.92 25.24
CA GLN A 238 -4.50 15.97 24.39
C GLN A 238 -5.71 15.39 25.12
N VAL A 239 -5.56 14.26 25.81
CA VAL A 239 -6.67 13.67 26.58
C VAL A 239 -7.08 14.56 27.75
N ALA A 240 -6.13 15.20 28.44
CA ALA A 240 -6.42 16.07 29.57
C ALA A 240 -6.98 17.45 29.17
N GLY A 241 -6.49 18.02 28.07
CA GLY A 241 -6.79 19.37 27.59
C GLY A 241 -8.09 19.50 26.79
N PHE A 242 -8.60 18.42 26.19
CA PHE A 242 -9.89 18.42 25.51
C PHE A 242 -11.11 18.47 26.45
N GLY A 243 -10.89 18.58 27.76
CA GLY A 243 -11.94 18.70 28.74
C GLY A 243 -12.62 17.36 29.00
N ALA A 244 -12.63 16.97 30.27
CA ALA A 244 -13.61 16.03 30.80
C ALA A 244 -15.03 16.65 30.73
N SER A 245 -15.52 16.98 29.53
CA SER A 245 -16.93 17.30 29.31
C SER A 245 -17.71 15.99 29.30
N ALA A 246 -17.94 15.44 30.49
CA ALA A 246 -18.97 14.48 30.93
C ALA A 246 -19.32 13.21 30.11
N SER A 247 -18.87 13.02 28.88
CA SER A 247 -19.04 11.77 28.14
C SER A 247 -17.72 10.99 28.12
N LEU A 248 -17.71 9.83 28.77
CA LEU A 248 -16.60 8.85 28.73
C LEU A 248 -16.48 8.15 27.37
N GLU A 249 -17.22 8.59 26.36
CA GLU A 249 -17.22 8.00 25.02
C GLU A 249 -16.05 8.54 24.20
N LEU A 250 -14.87 7.96 24.42
CA LEU A 250 -13.71 8.21 23.55
C LEU A 250 -14.06 7.78 22.12
N SER A 251 -13.96 8.73 21.18
CA SER A 251 -14.13 8.43 19.76
C SER A 251 -13.08 7.39 19.31
N PRO A 252 -13.38 6.53 18.32
CA PRO A 252 -12.40 5.58 17.77
C PRO A 252 -11.07 6.23 17.35
N PHE A 253 -11.11 7.48 16.89
CA PHE A 253 -9.93 8.28 16.59
C PHE A 253 -9.05 8.57 17.82
N GLN A 254 -9.65 8.99 18.95
CA GLN A 254 -8.92 9.24 20.19
C GLN A 254 -8.30 7.96 20.75
N ILE A 255 -9.07 6.86 20.75
CA ILE A 255 -8.56 5.56 21.21
C ILE A 255 -7.39 5.12 20.32
N ARG A 256 -7.48 5.25 18.99
CA ARG A 256 -6.35 4.96 18.09
C ARG A 256 -5.12 5.80 18.41
N THR A 257 -5.30 7.09 18.66
CA THR A 257 -4.19 8.01 18.98
C THR A 257 -3.43 7.57 20.25
N LEU A 258 -4.14 6.99 21.22
CA LEU A 258 -3.59 6.45 22.47
C LEU A 258 -3.02 5.03 22.34
N VAL A 259 -3.66 4.18 21.53
CA VAL A 259 -3.27 2.78 21.35
C VAL A 259 -2.09 2.66 20.38
N LEU A 260 -2.02 3.51 19.35
CA LEU A 260 -0.96 3.55 18.35
C LEU A 260 0.45 3.50 18.95
N PRO A 261 0.85 4.39 19.90
CA PRO A 261 2.19 4.35 20.48
C PRO A 261 2.48 3.07 21.26
N LEU A 262 1.49 2.51 21.96
CA LEU A 262 1.63 1.27 22.70
C LEU A 262 1.87 0.08 21.76
N VAL A 263 1.11 0.01 20.67
CA VAL A 263 1.26 -1.04 19.66
C VAL A 263 2.60 -0.89 18.94
N LEU A 264 2.96 0.33 18.50
CA LEU A 264 4.25 0.56 17.85
C LEU A 264 5.43 0.22 18.77
N ALA A 265 5.39 0.62 20.05
CA ALA A 265 6.40 0.25 21.03
C ALA A 265 6.50 -1.27 21.22
N ALA A 266 5.36 -1.97 21.28
CA ALA A 266 5.32 -3.43 21.36
C ALA A 266 5.92 -4.09 20.11
N LEU A 267 5.57 -3.63 18.91
CA LEU A 267 6.13 -4.15 17.65
C LEU A 267 7.65 -3.93 17.58
N VAL A 268 8.12 -2.74 17.94
CA VAL A 268 9.56 -2.42 17.98
C VAL A 268 10.28 -3.30 19.01
N HIS A 269 9.69 -3.52 20.17
CA HIS A 269 10.25 -4.40 21.19
C HIS A 269 10.34 -5.84 20.72
N LEU A 270 9.28 -6.38 20.09
CA LEU A 270 9.27 -7.72 19.54
C LEU A 270 10.31 -7.88 18.41
N ALA A 271 10.43 -6.89 17.52
CA ALA A 271 11.45 -6.87 16.48
C ALA A 271 12.88 -6.90 17.06
N ARG A 272 13.13 -6.09 18.10
CA ARG A 272 14.39 -6.11 18.86
C ARG A 272 14.66 -7.49 19.45
N SER A 273 13.68 -8.08 20.13
CA SER A 273 13.83 -9.39 20.78
C SER A 273 14.05 -10.53 19.77
N ASP A 274 13.45 -10.46 18.57
CA ASP A 274 13.70 -11.42 17.49
C ASP A 274 15.14 -11.33 16.95
N VAL A 275 15.63 -10.11 16.68
CA VAL A 275 17.03 -9.87 16.24
C VAL A 275 18.02 -10.44 17.26
N LEU A 276 17.81 -10.15 18.55
CA LEU A 276 18.70 -10.61 19.61
C LEU A 276 18.66 -12.13 19.79
N ARG A 277 17.49 -12.75 19.66
CA ARG A 277 17.31 -14.19 19.86
C ARG A 277 17.93 -15.04 18.77
N VAL A 278 17.70 -14.68 17.50
CA VAL A 278 18.18 -15.45 16.36
C VAL A 278 19.71 -15.46 16.29
N ARG A 279 20.32 -14.37 16.74
CA ARG A 279 21.76 -14.24 16.86
C ARG A 279 22.37 -15.29 17.78
N GLU A 280 21.74 -15.55 18.94
CA GLU A 280 22.19 -16.60 19.87
C GLU A 280 22.14 -17.98 19.22
N ILE A 281 21.11 -18.27 18.42
CA ILE A 281 21.00 -19.57 17.72
C ILE A 281 22.11 -19.73 16.66
N HIS A 282 22.47 -18.66 15.95
CA HIS A 282 23.59 -18.69 15.01
C HIS A 282 24.94 -18.84 15.71
N ALA A 283 25.11 -18.19 16.87
CA ALA A 283 26.29 -18.37 17.69
C ALA A 283 26.42 -19.82 18.17
N ASP A 284 25.33 -20.43 18.65
CA ASP A 284 25.28 -21.85 19.04
C ASP A 284 25.71 -22.79 17.90
N LEU A 285 25.12 -22.62 16.71
CA LEU A 285 25.44 -23.44 15.53
C LEU A 285 26.89 -23.28 15.07
N THR A 286 27.41 -22.06 15.16
CA THR A 286 28.79 -21.76 14.78
C THR A 286 29.77 -22.35 15.80
N ALA A 287 29.49 -22.21 17.09
CA ALA A 287 30.30 -22.79 18.16
C ALA A 287 30.32 -24.32 18.10
N ALA A 288 29.17 -24.95 17.81
CA ALA A 288 29.06 -26.41 17.68
C ALA A 288 29.92 -27.00 16.53
N ARG A 289 30.18 -26.22 15.46
CA ARG A 289 31.11 -26.64 14.39
C ARG A 289 32.56 -26.69 14.85
N SER A 290 32.93 -25.82 15.78
CA SER A 290 34.30 -25.72 16.30
C SER A 290 34.58 -26.68 17.46
N CYS A 291 33.54 -27.26 18.09
CA CYS A 291 33.72 -28.26 19.14
C CYS A 291 32.45 -29.10 19.41
N ALA A 292 32.60 -30.43 19.46
CA ALA A 292 31.52 -31.37 19.75
C ALA A 292 30.97 -31.26 21.19
N ASP A 293 31.75 -30.75 22.15
CA ASP A 293 31.35 -30.62 23.56
C ASP A 293 30.28 -29.55 23.80
N VAL A 294 30.10 -28.61 22.86
CA VAL A 294 29.02 -27.61 22.90
C VAL A 294 27.65 -28.29 22.90
N HIS A 295 27.50 -29.43 22.21
CA HIS A 295 26.27 -30.23 22.25
C HIS A 295 25.96 -30.74 23.67
N ARG A 296 26.98 -31.15 24.44
CA ARG A 296 26.82 -31.66 25.81
C ARG A 296 26.52 -30.55 26.81
N ALA A 297 27.18 -29.39 26.68
CA ALA A 297 26.95 -28.24 27.56
C ALA A 297 25.54 -27.65 27.41
N VAL A 298 25.02 -27.56 26.18
CA VAL A 298 23.65 -27.09 25.91
C VAL A 298 22.61 -28.17 26.26
N ALA A 299 22.97 -29.47 26.18
CA ALA A 299 22.16 -30.60 26.66
C ALA A 299 21.94 -30.59 28.19
N ALA A 300 22.95 -30.17 28.97
CA ALA A 300 22.89 -30.14 30.43
C ALA A 300 21.99 -29.03 31.02
N ALA A 301 21.60 -28.03 30.23
CA ALA A 301 20.72 -26.96 30.68
C ALA A 301 19.27 -27.47 30.87
N SER A 302 18.90 -27.69 32.14
CA SER A 302 17.59 -28.21 32.55
C SER A 302 16.45 -27.30 32.11
N ALA A 303 15.40 -27.89 31.52
CA ALA A 303 14.16 -27.17 31.23
C ALA A 303 13.29 -27.09 32.50
N PRO A 304 12.67 -25.94 32.81
CA PRO A 304 11.63 -25.89 33.82
C PRO A 304 10.43 -26.72 33.34
N ARG A 305 10.01 -27.72 34.14
CA ARG A 305 8.76 -28.45 33.92
C ARG A 305 7.64 -27.72 34.65
N GLY A 306 6.60 -27.26 33.95
CA GLY A 306 5.43 -26.64 34.57
C GLY A 306 4.30 -26.26 33.60
N LEU A 307 3.05 -26.51 34.00
CA LEU A 307 1.80 -26.40 33.23
C LEU A 307 1.26 -24.96 33.02
N ARG A 308 2.09 -23.91 33.05
CA ARG A 308 1.67 -22.51 32.79
C ARG A 308 1.92 -22.08 31.34
N GLY A 309 1.34 -22.80 30.37
CA GLY A 309 1.71 -22.76 28.94
C GLY A 309 1.50 -21.43 28.19
N ALA A 310 0.47 -20.64 28.52
CA ALA A 310 0.15 -19.42 27.78
C ALA A 310 0.97 -18.19 28.22
N ALA A 311 0.99 -17.89 29.52
CA ALA A 311 1.78 -16.77 30.07
C ALA A 311 3.30 -16.97 29.86
N ASN A 312 3.78 -18.22 29.92
CA ASN A 312 5.17 -18.53 29.60
C ASN A 312 5.48 -18.32 28.11
N SER A 313 4.52 -18.56 27.21
CA SER A 313 4.71 -18.30 25.77
C SER A 313 4.83 -16.81 25.47
N LEU A 314 4.04 -15.97 26.13
CA LEU A 314 4.20 -14.51 26.08
C LEU A 314 5.55 -14.10 26.70
N LYS A 315 5.90 -14.56 27.90
CA LYS A 315 7.21 -14.25 28.49
C LYS A 315 8.38 -14.64 27.57
N VAL A 316 8.27 -15.77 26.87
CA VAL A 316 9.25 -16.22 25.88
C VAL A 316 9.34 -15.26 24.70
N LEU A 317 8.26 -14.64 24.22
CA LEU A 317 8.29 -13.68 23.12
C LEU A 317 8.98 -12.35 23.50
N TRP A 318 8.90 -11.93 24.76
CA TRP A 318 9.53 -10.68 25.25
C TRP A 318 10.98 -10.88 25.69
N SER A 319 11.40 -12.13 25.91
CA SER A 319 12.79 -12.47 26.21
C SER A 319 13.73 -12.18 25.03
N THR A 320 14.91 -11.63 25.32
CA THR A 320 16.00 -11.45 24.35
C THR A 320 16.79 -12.72 24.10
N HIS A 321 16.66 -13.73 24.97
CA HIS A 321 17.32 -15.02 24.84
C HIS A 321 16.33 -16.13 24.48
N PRO A 322 16.70 -17.05 23.57
CA PRO A 322 15.88 -18.21 23.26
C PRO A 322 15.81 -19.16 24.46
N ALA A 323 14.69 -19.86 24.61
CA ALA A 323 14.56 -20.92 25.60
C ALA A 323 15.59 -22.04 25.34
N ALA A 324 16.10 -22.66 26.41
CA ALA A 324 17.14 -23.70 26.31
C ALA A 324 16.75 -24.87 25.39
N GLN A 325 15.46 -25.25 25.37
CA GLN A 325 14.95 -26.30 24.47
C GLN A 325 15.04 -25.90 22.99
N VAL A 326 14.82 -24.62 22.66
CA VAL A 326 14.92 -24.13 21.28
C VAL A 326 16.37 -24.20 20.82
N ARG A 327 17.33 -23.76 21.66
CA ARG A 327 18.76 -23.87 21.40
C ARG A 327 19.17 -25.32 21.15
N ARG A 328 18.75 -26.24 22.02
CA ARG A 328 18.97 -27.69 21.85
C ARG A 328 18.40 -28.23 20.53
N SER A 329 17.15 -27.88 20.22
CA SER A 329 16.49 -28.35 19.00
C SER A 329 17.15 -27.82 17.72
N ALA A 330 17.66 -26.58 17.75
CA ALA A 330 18.36 -25.98 16.61
C ALA A 330 19.70 -26.66 16.34
N LEU A 331 20.40 -27.11 17.39
CA LEU A 331 21.62 -27.90 17.25
C LEU A 331 21.37 -29.29 16.64
N THR A 332 20.18 -29.87 16.83
CA THR A 332 19.82 -31.19 16.25
C THR A 332 19.20 -31.09 14.86
N ASP A 333 18.42 -30.04 14.59
CA ASP A 333 17.83 -29.77 13.28
C ASP A 333 17.92 -28.26 12.97
N PRO A 334 18.84 -27.84 12.07
CA PRO A 334 19.01 -26.43 11.75
C PRO A 334 17.93 -25.89 10.80
N ALA A 335 17.05 -26.74 10.26
CA ALA A 335 16.04 -26.33 9.29
C ALA A 335 15.13 -25.16 9.74
N PRO A 336 14.69 -25.07 11.01
CA PRO A 336 13.89 -23.94 11.47
C PRO A 336 14.61 -22.58 11.35
N VAL A 337 15.94 -22.56 11.40
CA VAL A 337 16.76 -21.33 11.30
C VAL A 337 16.75 -20.76 9.88
N PHE A 338 16.57 -21.62 8.88
CA PHE A 338 16.44 -21.23 7.48
C PHE A 338 15.01 -20.84 7.08
N GLY A 339 14.02 -21.33 7.83
CA GLY A 339 12.62 -20.95 7.67
C GLY A 339 12.33 -19.52 8.10
N LEU A 340 11.23 -18.97 7.60
CA LEU A 340 10.69 -17.71 8.09
C LEU A 340 9.68 -18.00 9.21
N HIS A 341 9.93 -17.43 10.39
CA HIS A 341 9.01 -17.55 11.51
C HIS A 341 7.81 -16.60 11.36
N ALA A 342 6.75 -16.89 12.13
CA ALA A 342 5.53 -16.09 12.20
C ALA A 342 5.79 -14.61 12.49
N LEU A 343 6.61 -14.33 13.51
CA LEU A 343 6.81 -12.99 14.03
C LEU A 343 7.45 -12.03 13.00
N PRO A 344 8.57 -12.36 12.32
CA PRO A 344 9.10 -11.51 11.26
C PRO A 344 8.12 -11.24 10.12
N ALA A 345 7.29 -12.22 9.73
CA ALA A 345 6.28 -12.02 8.70
C ALA A 345 5.19 -11.05 9.16
N LEU A 346 4.69 -11.22 10.39
CA LEU A 346 3.74 -10.30 11.03
C LEU A 346 4.29 -8.87 11.13
N LEU A 347 5.51 -8.73 11.65
CA LEU A 347 6.17 -7.42 11.81
C LEU A 347 6.40 -6.74 10.47
N THR A 348 6.79 -7.49 9.44
CA THR A 348 6.98 -6.95 8.08
C THR A 348 5.66 -6.45 7.50
N GLY A 349 4.57 -7.22 7.65
CA GLY A 349 3.24 -6.80 7.21
C GLY A 349 2.76 -5.54 7.94
N ALA A 350 2.86 -5.51 9.27
CA ALA A 350 2.45 -4.35 10.06
C ALA A 350 3.26 -3.10 9.66
N SER A 351 4.59 -3.24 9.54
CA SER A 351 5.48 -2.14 9.11
C SER A 351 5.12 -1.64 7.72
N ALA A 352 4.85 -2.55 6.77
CA ALA A 352 4.54 -2.20 5.40
C ALA A 352 3.25 -1.38 5.29
N VAL A 353 2.18 -1.76 6.01
CA VAL A 353 0.96 -0.95 6.03
C VAL A 353 1.18 0.39 6.71
N LEU A 354 1.86 0.42 7.85
CA LEU A 354 2.14 1.68 8.55
C LEU A 354 2.93 2.66 7.66
N ILE A 355 3.99 2.20 6.98
CA ILE A 355 4.73 3.01 5.99
C ILE A 355 3.77 3.60 4.98
N HIS A 356 2.94 2.74 4.38
CA HIS A 356 2.05 3.14 3.30
C HIS A 356 1.01 4.15 3.78
N SER A 357 0.34 3.86 4.90
CA SER A 357 -0.71 4.70 5.47
C SER A 357 -0.19 6.07 5.90
N HIS A 358 1.00 6.16 6.50
CA HIS A 358 1.57 7.45 6.90
C HIS A 358 2.04 8.29 5.71
N LEU A 359 2.64 7.68 4.69
CA LEU A 359 3.02 8.38 3.46
C LEU A 359 1.79 8.91 2.72
N LEU A 360 0.73 8.10 2.61
CA LEU A 360 -0.52 8.52 2.00
C LEU A 360 -1.25 9.58 2.81
N GLY A 361 -1.28 9.44 4.15
CA GLY A 361 -1.84 10.47 5.03
C GLY A 361 -1.14 11.80 4.83
N TYR A 362 0.20 11.80 4.83
CA TYR A 362 1.00 13.00 4.58
C TYR A 362 0.72 13.62 3.21
N LEU A 363 0.92 12.87 2.11
CA LEU A 363 0.81 13.42 0.76
C LEU A 363 -0.64 13.76 0.38
N GLY A 364 -1.61 13.03 0.95
CA GLY A 364 -3.03 13.24 0.74
C GLY A 364 -3.52 14.55 1.34
N THR A 365 -3.07 14.90 2.55
CA THR A 365 -3.42 16.18 3.19
C THR A 365 -2.98 17.39 2.36
N TYR A 366 -1.91 17.27 1.56
CA TYR A 366 -1.31 18.40 0.83
C TYR A 366 -1.44 18.32 -0.70
N ARG A 367 -2.44 17.59 -1.21
CA ARG A 367 -2.75 17.49 -2.66
C ARG A 367 -1.55 17.10 -3.55
N ARG A 368 -0.60 16.32 -3.02
CA ARG A 368 0.54 15.80 -3.81
C ARG A 368 0.28 14.43 -4.41
N LEU A 369 -0.93 13.87 -4.25
CA LEU A 369 -1.26 12.56 -4.79
C LEU A 369 -1.68 12.66 -6.26
N SER A 370 -0.73 12.49 -7.18
CA SER A 370 -1.02 11.97 -8.51
C SER A 370 -1.04 10.43 -8.47
N PRO A 371 -1.66 9.74 -9.45
CA PRO A 371 -1.60 8.27 -9.53
C PRO A 371 -0.17 7.71 -9.47
N TRP A 372 0.79 8.41 -10.08
CA TRP A 372 2.21 8.06 -10.06
C TRP A 372 2.86 8.25 -8.68
N ILE A 373 2.61 9.38 -8.02
CA ILE A 373 3.14 9.63 -6.68
C ILE A 373 2.54 8.62 -5.70
N PHE A 374 1.25 8.35 -5.82
CA PHE A 374 0.55 7.35 -5.03
C PHE A 374 1.20 5.97 -5.17
N GLN A 375 1.47 5.54 -6.40
CA GLN A 375 2.15 4.29 -6.66
C GLN A 375 3.61 4.29 -6.19
N GLY A 376 4.29 5.43 -6.27
CA GLY A 376 5.60 5.65 -5.66
C GLY A 376 5.60 5.43 -4.15
N THR A 377 4.54 5.84 -3.43
CA THR A 377 4.42 5.54 -1.99
C THR A 377 4.25 4.05 -1.70
N ALA A 378 3.64 3.30 -2.61
CA ALA A 378 3.45 1.86 -2.50
C ALA A 378 4.74 1.07 -2.80
N LEU A 379 5.74 1.70 -3.44
CA LEU A 379 7.02 1.07 -3.73
C LEU A 379 7.82 0.75 -2.46
N LEU A 380 7.88 1.67 -1.50
CA LEU A 380 8.62 1.49 -0.24
C LEU A 380 8.16 0.27 0.58
N PRO A 381 6.86 0.09 0.89
CA PRO A 381 6.39 -1.11 1.57
C PRO A 381 6.57 -2.37 0.72
N ALA A 382 6.44 -2.27 -0.61
CA ALA A 382 6.71 -3.39 -1.51
C ALA A 382 8.20 -3.82 -1.48
N VAL A 383 9.15 -2.88 -1.44
CA VAL A 383 10.59 -3.16 -1.27
C VAL A 383 10.84 -3.88 0.04
N LEU A 384 10.22 -3.43 1.13
CA LEU A 384 10.35 -4.08 2.44
C LEU A 384 9.84 -5.52 2.41
N VAL A 385 8.61 -5.74 1.92
CA VAL A 385 8.00 -7.08 1.84
C VAL A 385 8.82 -7.99 0.92
N CYS A 386 9.16 -7.56 -0.29
CA CYS A 386 9.91 -8.37 -1.24
C CYS A 386 11.34 -8.64 -0.76
N GLY A 387 12.01 -7.63 -0.20
CA GLY A 387 13.36 -7.75 0.32
C GLY A 387 13.45 -8.70 1.52
N VAL A 388 12.49 -8.65 2.45
CA VAL A 388 12.53 -9.47 3.68
C VAL A 388 11.86 -10.82 3.48
N ILE A 389 10.58 -10.83 3.10
CA ILE A 389 9.79 -12.06 2.95
C ILE A 389 10.27 -12.84 1.73
N GLY A 390 10.52 -12.15 0.62
CA GLY A 390 10.94 -12.79 -0.61
C GLY A 390 12.31 -13.46 -0.48
N THR A 391 13.31 -12.79 0.06
CA THR A 391 14.63 -13.42 0.28
C THR A 391 14.57 -14.57 1.28
N ALA A 392 13.77 -14.45 2.35
CA ALA A 392 13.62 -15.52 3.34
C ALA A 392 12.91 -16.76 2.75
N LEU A 393 11.84 -16.57 1.97
CA LEU A 393 11.16 -17.67 1.27
C LEU A 393 12.09 -18.35 0.26
N TRP A 394 12.83 -17.58 -0.54
CA TRP A 394 13.81 -18.14 -1.47
C TRP A 394 14.91 -18.91 -0.77
N ARG A 395 15.42 -18.40 0.36
CA ARG A 395 16.41 -19.11 1.17
C ARG A 395 15.85 -20.42 1.71
N SER A 396 14.60 -20.43 2.18
CA SER A 396 13.94 -21.64 2.67
C SER A 396 13.68 -22.67 1.57
N VAL A 397 13.34 -22.23 0.35
CA VAL A 397 13.16 -23.09 -0.82
C VAL A 397 14.50 -23.64 -1.28
N ALA A 398 15.54 -22.80 -1.38
CA ALA A 398 16.89 -23.24 -1.73
C ALA A 398 17.39 -24.29 -0.73
N TYR A 399 17.21 -24.06 0.58
CA TYR A 399 17.55 -25.03 1.62
C TYR A 399 16.81 -26.37 1.45
N ALA A 400 15.49 -26.34 1.24
CA ALA A 400 14.70 -27.55 1.01
C ALA A 400 15.11 -28.28 -0.28
N VAL A 401 15.47 -27.53 -1.33
CA VAL A 401 15.96 -28.09 -2.58
C VAL A 401 17.30 -28.78 -2.35
N VAL A 402 18.26 -28.14 -1.66
CA VAL A 402 19.59 -28.70 -1.37
C VAL A 402 19.52 -29.91 -0.44
N THR A 403 18.68 -29.88 0.60
CA THR A 403 18.55 -30.96 1.59
C THR A 403 17.64 -32.11 1.17
N GLY A 404 16.93 -32.00 0.04
CA GLY A 404 15.93 -32.98 -0.35
C GLY A 404 14.60 -32.91 0.43
N ARG A 405 14.48 -31.99 1.40
CA ARG A 405 13.27 -31.83 2.24
C ARG A 405 12.09 -31.23 1.45
N PRO A 406 10.84 -31.40 1.93
CA PRO A 406 9.69 -30.73 1.34
C PRO A 406 9.83 -29.21 1.46
N ALA A 407 9.80 -28.51 0.32
CA ALA A 407 9.82 -27.06 0.31
C ALA A 407 8.51 -26.49 0.89
N PRO A 408 8.56 -25.32 1.56
CA PRO A 408 7.37 -24.70 2.12
C PRO A 408 6.32 -24.40 1.05
N THR A 409 5.07 -24.25 1.47
CA THR A 409 3.95 -23.89 0.59
C THR A 409 3.79 -22.38 0.45
N GLY A 410 4.34 -21.59 1.38
CA GLY A 410 4.12 -20.14 1.47
C GLY A 410 2.91 -19.76 2.34
N VAL A 411 1.90 -20.64 2.46
CA VAL A 411 0.61 -20.33 3.14
C VAL A 411 0.78 -19.79 4.55
N ARG A 412 1.52 -20.49 5.42
CA ARG A 412 1.72 -20.06 6.81
C ARG A 412 2.39 -18.67 6.88
N THR A 413 3.41 -18.44 6.05
CA THR A 413 4.09 -17.16 5.96
C THR A 413 3.12 -16.06 5.52
N GLY A 414 2.29 -16.35 4.52
CA GLY A 414 1.28 -15.44 4.03
C GLY A 414 0.18 -15.12 5.03
N LEU A 415 -0.24 -16.10 5.85
CA LEU A 415 -1.19 -15.87 6.94
C LEU A 415 -0.63 -14.87 7.95
N TRP A 416 0.64 -15.03 8.36
CA TRP A 416 1.27 -14.10 9.30
C TRP A 416 1.57 -12.75 8.68
N LEU A 417 2.04 -12.70 7.43
CA LEU A 417 2.21 -11.46 6.68
C LEU A 417 0.87 -10.71 6.57
N GLY A 418 -0.18 -11.40 6.13
CA GLY A 418 -1.54 -10.90 5.99
C GLY A 418 -2.14 -10.43 7.32
N ALA A 419 -1.95 -11.19 8.40
CA ALA A 419 -2.37 -10.79 9.74
C ALA A 419 -1.61 -9.53 10.20
N GLY A 420 -0.33 -9.42 9.86
CA GLY A 420 0.47 -8.22 10.09
C GLY A 420 -0.07 -7.01 9.33
N LEU A 421 -0.37 -7.16 8.04
CA LEU A 421 -0.99 -6.10 7.22
C LEU A 421 -2.33 -5.67 7.83
N GLY A 422 -3.19 -6.63 8.20
CA GLY A 422 -4.47 -6.36 8.84
C GLY A 422 -4.33 -5.63 10.18
N ALA A 423 -3.41 -6.07 11.05
CA ALA A 423 -3.12 -5.40 12.32
C ALA A 423 -2.60 -3.97 12.10
N GLY A 424 -1.68 -3.78 11.15
CA GLY A 424 -1.18 -2.46 10.78
C GLY A 424 -2.29 -1.54 10.26
N ALA A 425 -3.21 -2.08 9.45
CA ALA A 425 -4.34 -1.31 8.91
C ALA A 425 -5.32 -0.87 10.01
N LEU A 426 -5.64 -1.76 10.95
CA LEU A 426 -6.48 -1.44 12.12
C LEU A 426 -5.85 -0.32 12.98
N VAL A 427 -4.55 -0.43 13.24
CA VAL A 427 -3.77 0.52 14.05
C VAL A 427 -3.68 1.89 13.35
N ALA A 428 -3.45 1.91 12.04
CA ALA A 428 -3.40 3.13 11.25
C ALA A 428 -4.77 3.76 10.98
N GLY A 429 -5.88 3.09 11.35
CA GLY A 429 -7.23 3.50 10.97
C GLY A 429 -7.47 3.48 9.45
N PHE A 430 -6.71 2.66 8.74
CA PHE A 430 -6.64 2.66 7.29
C PHE A 430 -7.85 1.92 6.70
N GLY A 431 -8.69 2.61 5.93
CA GLY A 431 -9.83 2.01 5.22
C GLY A 431 -11.16 1.95 5.99
N SER A 432 -11.22 2.45 7.23
CA SER A 432 -12.44 2.42 8.07
C SER A 432 -13.08 3.81 8.28
N GLY A 433 -12.58 4.86 7.65
CA GLY A 433 -12.91 6.24 8.04
C GLY A 433 -12.45 6.57 9.47
N VAL A 434 -12.52 7.85 9.82
CA VAL A 434 -12.08 8.38 11.13
C VAL A 434 -12.91 7.80 12.29
N SER A 435 -14.17 7.43 12.02
CA SER A 435 -15.18 7.07 13.01
C SER A 435 -15.49 5.57 13.15
N GLN A 436 -14.93 4.68 12.31
CA GLN A 436 -15.18 3.23 12.44
C GLN A 436 -13.89 2.48 12.72
N TRP A 437 -13.97 1.38 13.49
CA TRP A 437 -12.83 0.52 13.81
C TRP A 437 -12.47 -0.46 12.69
N TRP A 438 -13.45 -0.87 11.88
CA TRP A 438 -13.33 -2.00 10.98
C TRP A 438 -13.35 -1.57 9.51
N ILE A 439 -12.47 -2.19 8.73
CA ILE A 439 -12.34 -2.01 7.29
C ILE A 439 -13.42 -2.84 6.60
N GLY A 440 -14.57 -2.24 6.28
CA GLY A 440 -15.62 -2.97 5.52
C GLY A 440 -16.10 -4.29 6.18
N GLY A 441 -15.90 -4.43 7.49
CA GLY A 441 -16.18 -5.66 8.25
C GLY A 441 -15.12 -6.77 8.12
N LEU A 442 -15.47 -7.98 8.58
CA LEU A 442 -14.57 -9.15 8.61
C LEU A 442 -14.05 -9.54 7.21
N VAL A 443 -14.85 -9.30 6.17
CA VAL A 443 -14.52 -9.64 4.78
C VAL A 443 -13.29 -8.87 4.30
N GLY A 444 -13.17 -7.58 4.63
CA GLY A 444 -12.01 -6.76 4.23
C GLY A 444 -10.73 -7.29 4.83
N LEU A 445 -10.76 -7.60 6.13
CA LEU A 445 -9.63 -8.21 6.82
C LEU A 445 -9.24 -9.56 6.22
N LEU A 446 -10.24 -10.42 5.92
CA LEU A 446 -10.00 -11.71 5.28
C LEU A 446 -9.39 -11.57 3.88
N LEU A 447 -9.82 -10.58 3.09
CA LEU A 447 -9.23 -10.29 1.77
C LEU A 447 -7.76 -9.88 1.91
N VAL A 448 -7.43 -8.98 2.83
CA VAL A 448 -6.02 -8.58 3.09
C VAL A 448 -5.17 -9.78 3.47
N VAL A 449 -5.69 -10.65 4.35
CA VAL A 449 -5.00 -11.87 4.75
C VAL A 449 -4.83 -12.83 3.58
N ALA A 450 -5.89 -13.04 2.79
CA ALA A 450 -5.88 -13.89 1.62
C ALA A 450 -4.88 -13.40 0.55
N SER A 451 -4.76 -12.09 0.34
CA SER A 451 -3.77 -11.51 -0.57
C SER A 451 -2.33 -11.80 -0.10
N GLY A 452 -2.05 -11.71 1.21
CA GLY A 452 -0.75 -12.11 1.76
C GLY A 452 -0.42 -13.59 1.53
N VAL A 453 -1.43 -14.46 1.66
CA VAL A 453 -1.33 -15.89 1.31
C VAL A 453 -1.06 -16.07 -0.18
N ALA A 454 -1.86 -15.46 -1.05
CA ALA A 454 -1.70 -15.58 -2.49
C ALA A 454 -0.32 -15.12 -2.96
N PHE A 455 0.16 -13.97 -2.48
CA PHE A 455 1.47 -13.41 -2.80
C PHE A 455 2.61 -14.35 -2.40
N THR A 456 2.62 -14.83 -1.15
CA THR A 456 3.69 -15.69 -0.65
C THR A 456 3.67 -17.09 -1.25
N VAL A 457 2.48 -17.64 -1.55
CA VAL A 457 2.32 -18.89 -2.30
C VAL A 457 2.86 -18.73 -3.71
N TRP A 458 2.45 -17.69 -4.44
CA TRP A 458 2.95 -17.41 -5.79
C TRP A 458 4.48 -17.28 -5.82
N LEU A 459 5.06 -16.53 -4.89
CA LEU A 459 6.50 -16.33 -4.81
C LEU A 459 7.24 -17.64 -4.48
N THR A 460 6.69 -18.45 -3.59
CA THR A 460 7.25 -19.76 -3.22
C THR A 460 7.19 -20.74 -4.39
N LEU A 461 6.09 -20.75 -5.14
CA LEU A 461 5.94 -21.58 -6.34
C LEU A 461 6.91 -21.15 -7.44
N CYS A 462 7.11 -19.85 -7.65
CA CYS A 462 8.13 -19.33 -8.57
C CYS A 462 9.53 -19.76 -8.13
N ALA A 463 9.87 -19.61 -6.85
CA ALA A 463 11.16 -20.04 -6.31
C ALA A 463 11.41 -21.54 -6.52
N ARG A 464 10.39 -22.39 -6.30
CA ARG A 464 10.49 -23.84 -6.52
C ARG A 464 10.70 -24.18 -7.99
N LEU A 465 9.96 -23.52 -8.87
CA LEU A 465 10.06 -23.72 -10.31
C LEU A 465 11.45 -23.32 -10.83
N TRP A 466 11.93 -22.12 -10.49
CA TRP A 466 13.24 -21.63 -10.89
C TRP A 466 14.39 -22.43 -10.26
N ALA A 467 14.27 -22.86 -9.00
CA ALA A 467 15.30 -23.70 -8.38
C ALA A 467 15.48 -25.04 -9.12
N GLY A 468 14.40 -25.55 -9.73
CA GLY A 468 14.41 -26.79 -10.52
C GLY A 468 14.83 -26.62 -11.99
N THR A 469 14.60 -25.45 -12.62
CA THR A 469 14.87 -25.23 -14.06
C THR A 469 16.14 -24.42 -14.33
N TRP A 470 16.66 -23.68 -13.35
CA TRP A 470 17.81 -22.80 -13.53
C TRP A 470 19.12 -23.56 -13.76
N ARG A 471 19.83 -23.21 -14.85
CA ARG A 471 21.09 -23.86 -15.27
C ARG A 471 22.35 -23.12 -14.80
N GLY A 472 22.21 -21.92 -14.24
CA GLY A 472 23.34 -21.09 -13.83
C GLY A 472 24.09 -21.63 -12.61
N ARG A 473 25.32 -21.12 -12.41
CA ARG A 473 26.19 -21.47 -11.26
C ARG A 473 25.70 -20.92 -9.92
N SER A 474 24.78 -19.96 -9.92
CA SER A 474 24.20 -19.33 -8.73
C SER A 474 22.72 -19.02 -8.98
N LEU A 475 21.88 -19.14 -7.96
CA LEU A 475 20.46 -18.76 -8.01
C LEU A 475 20.20 -17.24 -7.95
N ARG A 476 21.24 -16.42 -7.72
CA ARG A 476 21.08 -14.96 -7.54
C ARG A 476 20.36 -14.26 -8.69
N PRO A 477 20.64 -14.53 -9.99
CA PRO A 477 19.94 -13.85 -11.08
C PRO A 477 18.44 -14.20 -11.10
N ALA A 478 18.10 -15.47 -10.92
CA ALA A 478 16.71 -15.92 -10.85
C ALA A 478 15.98 -15.32 -9.64
N LEU A 479 16.66 -15.22 -8.49
CA LEU A 479 16.17 -14.52 -7.30
C LEU A 479 15.88 -13.06 -7.61
N VAL A 480 16.85 -12.30 -8.13
CA VAL A 480 16.69 -10.87 -8.43
C VAL A 480 15.56 -10.63 -9.42
N LEU A 481 15.48 -11.44 -10.49
CA LEU A 481 14.42 -11.37 -11.48
C LEU A 481 13.03 -11.60 -10.84
N CYS A 482 12.88 -12.63 -10.01
CA CYS A 482 11.62 -12.90 -9.33
C CYS A 482 11.28 -11.86 -8.26
N LEU A 483 12.27 -11.31 -7.55
CA LEU A 483 12.05 -10.23 -6.59
C LEU A 483 11.67 -8.92 -7.27
N ALA A 484 12.24 -8.60 -8.43
CA ALA A 484 11.84 -7.45 -9.23
C ALA A 484 10.38 -7.57 -9.70
N ALA A 485 9.98 -8.76 -10.17
CA ALA A 485 8.57 -9.02 -10.51
C ALA A 485 7.65 -8.95 -9.28
N ALA A 486 8.06 -9.56 -8.16
CA ALA A 486 7.32 -9.50 -6.91
C ALA A 486 7.16 -8.05 -6.41
N LEU A 487 8.16 -7.20 -6.63
CA LEU A 487 8.15 -5.79 -6.27
C LEU A 487 7.07 -5.04 -7.05
N VAL A 488 7.00 -5.22 -8.37
CA VAL A 488 5.96 -4.58 -9.21
C VAL A 488 4.57 -5.06 -8.80
N VAL A 489 4.39 -6.38 -8.63
CA VAL A 489 3.12 -6.97 -8.17
C VAL A 489 2.71 -6.44 -6.80
N SER A 490 3.64 -6.39 -5.85
CA SER A 490 3.38 -5.92 -4.49
C SER A 490 3.11 -4.41 -4.46
N THR A 491 3.72 -3.62 -5.35
CA THR A 491 3.48 -2.17 -5.46
C THR A 491 2.03 -1.91 -5.87
N VAL A 492 1.54 -2.61 -6.89
CA VAL A 492 0.13 -2.53 -7.32
C VAL A 492 -0.81 -3.02 -6.23
N TRP A 493 -0.46 -4.12 -5.55
CA TRP A 493 -1.25 -4.61 -4.43
C TRP A 493 -1.35 -3.61 -3.28
N PHE A 494 -0.25 -2.97 -2.87
CA PHE A 494 -0.28 -1.93 -1.85
C PHE A 494 -1.10 -0.72 -2.30
N ALA A 495 -0.96 -0.29 -3.56
CA ALA A 495 -1.80 0.77 -4.12
C ALA A 495 -3.29 0.41 -4.12
N TRP A 496 -3.64 -0.87 -4.35
CA TRP A 496 -5.01 -1.36 -4.24
C TRP A 496 -5.49 -1.47 -2.79
N LEU A 497 -4.61 -1.80 -1.83
CA LEU A 497 -4.94 -1.92 -0.40
C LEU A 497 -5.46 -0.60 0.20
N THR A 498 -5.35 0.50 -0.53
CA THR A 498 -5.70 1.83 -0.06
C THR A 498 -7.19 2.01 0.17
N PRO A 499 -7.60 3.08 0.88
CA PRO A 499 -9.00 3.35 1.08
C PRO A 499 -9.76 3.35 -0.24
N GLN A 500 -9.21 3.81 -1.36
CA GLN A 500 -9.94 3.77 -2.64
C GLN A 500 -10.21 2.35 -3.17
N GLY A 501 -9.27 1.39 -3.05
CA GLY A 501 -9.51 0.02 -3.50
C GLY A 501 -10.38 -0.78 -2.54
N LEU A 502 -10.19 -0.59 -1.22
CA LEU A 502 -11.07 -1.17 -0.19
C LEU A 502 -12.46 -0.55 -0.21
N TYR A 503 -12.58 0.78 -0.32
CA TYR A 503 -13.85 1.46 -0.57
C TYR A 503 -14.46 0.94 -1.87
N GLY A 504 -13.73 0.70 -2.97
CA GLY A 504 -14.31 0.10 -4.17
C GLY A 504 -15.02 -1.25 -3.92
N VAL A 505 -14.47 -2.09 -3.04
CA VAL A 505 -15.08 -3.37 -2.62
C VAL A 505 -16.24 -3.17 -1.63
N PHE A 506 -16.13 -2.20 -0.70
CA PHE A 506 -17.07 -2.03 0.41
C PHE A 506 -18.13 -0.93 0.23
N TRP A 507 -17.96 -0.03 -0.74
CA TRP A 507 -18.94 0.95 -1.19
C TRP A 507 -20.27 0.28 -1.58
N GLN A 508 -20.18 -0.98 -2.02
CA GLN A 508 -21.29 -1.84 -2.37
C GLN A 508 -22.12 -2.30 -1.17
N MET A 509 -21.51 -2.41 0.03
CA MET A 509 -22.19 -2.87 1.24
C MET A 509 -22.81 -1.73 2.05
N VAL A 510 -22.42 -0.48 1.80
CA VAL A 510 -22.66 0.63 2.75
C VAL A 510 -23.60 1.72 2.23
N THR A 511 -23.89 1.84 0.92
CA THR A 511 -24.72 2.97 0.46
C THR A 511 -25.83 2.61 -0.53
N PRO A 512 -27.10 2.75 -0.13
CA PRO A 512 -28.24 2.87 -1.05
C PRO A 512 -28.01 3.91 -2.17
N GLY A 513 -27.20 4.95 -1.88
CA GLY A 513 -26.89 6.03 -2.82
C GLY A 513 -26.14 5.60 -4.07
N SER A 514 -25.28 4.57 -4.05
CA SER A 514 -24.55 4.12 -5.24
C SER A 514 -25.46 3.39 -6.23
N ARG A 515 -26.36 2.56 -5.71
CA ARG A 515 -27.43 1.94 -6.48
C ARG A 515 -28.35 3.01 -7.09
N GLN A 516 -28.71 4.04 -6.32
CA GLN A 516 -29.53 5.15 -6.81
C GLN A 516 -28.83 5.93 -7.93
N LEU A 517 -27.53 6.22 -7.79
CA LEU A 517 -26.73 6.91 -8.81
C LEU A 517 -26.63 6.10 -10.10
N ILE A 518 -26.37 4.78 -10.00
CA ILE A 518 -26.31 3.88 -11.17
C ILE A 518 -27.70 3.75 -11.80
N GLN A 519 -28.76 3.67 -11.00
CA GLN A 519 -30.14 3.57 -11.48
C GLN A 519 -30.57 4.86 -12.20
N GLN A 520 -30.20 6.03 -11.68
CA GLN A 520 -30.43 7.32 -12.33
C GLN A 520 -29.63 7.44 -13.63
N ALA A 521 -28.36 7.01 -13.64
CA ALA A 521 -27.50 7.05 -14.83
C ALA A 521 -27.90 6.02 -15.92
N SER A 522 -28.52 4.90 -15.52
CA SER A 522 -28.89 3.81 -16.44
C SER A 522 -30.26 4.00 -17.11
N GLY A 523 -31.06 4.97 -16.65
CA GLY A 523 -32.41 5.23 -17.15
C GLY A 523 -33.46 4.18 -16.75
N THR A 524 -34.73 4.48 -17.06
CA THR A 524 -35.88 3.59 -16.81
C THR A 524 -35.89 2.46 -17.83
N GLY A 525 -35.51 1.23 -17.44
CA GLY A 525 -35.57 0.05 -18.32
C GLY A 525 -34.57 -1.06 -17.99
N VAL A 526 -33.54 -0.79 -17.19
CA VAL A 526 -32.61 -1.84 -16.73
C VAL A 526 -33.21 -2.58 -15.54
N GLY A 527 -33.35 -3.91 -15.65
CA GLY A 527 -33.87 -4.76 -14.58
C GLY A 527 -33.06 -4.61 -13.28
N GLN A 528 -33.74 -4.64 -12.13
CA GLN A 528 -33.11 -4.42 -10.82
C GLN A 528 -31.98 -5.41 -10.50
N SER A 529 -32.06 -6.64 -11.02
CA SER A 529 -31.01 -7.65 -10.89
C SER A 529 -29.73 -7.25 -11.62
N THR A 530 -29.86 -6.71 -12.85
CA THR A 530 -28.73 -6.20 -13.64
C THR A 530 -28.12 -4.96 -13.01
N VAL A 531 -28.94 -4.00 -12.54
CA VAL A 531 -28.45 -2.82 -11.80
C VAL A 531 -27.70 -3.25 -10.54
N SER A 532 -28.22 -4.25 -9.81
CA SER A 532 -27.58 -4.77 -8.61
C SER A 532 -26.27 -5.49 -8.92
N ALA A 533 -26.21 -6.28 -9.99
CA ALA A 533 -24.99 -6.95 -10.42
C ALA A 533 -23.92 -5.96 -10.90
N VAL A 534 -24.31 -4.96 -11.68
CA VAL A 534 -23.40 -3.89 -12.14
C VAL A 534 -22.92 -3.05 -10.96
N ALA A 535 -23.81 -2.65 -10.05
CA ALA A 535 -23.43 -1.94 -8.82
C ALA A 535 -22.51 -2.77 -7.91
N ALA A 536 -22.61 -4.10 -7.94
CA ALA A 536 -21.76 -5.03 -7.20
C ALA A 536 -20.42 -5.35 -7.88
N VAL A 537 -20.20 -4.93 -9.12
CA VAL A 537 -18.96 -5.25 -9.85
C VAL A 537 -18.21 -3.99 -10.26
N LEU A 538 -18.93 -2.99 -10.77
CA LEU A 538 -18.38 -1.78 -11.34
C LEU A 538 -17.48 -0.99 -10.38
N PRO A 539 -17.82 -0.77 -9.08
CA PRO A 539 -16.93 -0.05 -8.16
C PRO A 539 -15.64 -0.81 -7.82
N ALA A 540 -15.72 -2.14 -7.71
CA ALA A 540 -14.54 -2.98 -7.45
C ALA A 540 -13.64 -3.03 -8.69
N LEU A 541 -14.25 -3.05 -9.88
CA LEU A 541 -13.53 -2.84 -11.12
C LEU A 541 -12.88 -1.44 -11.09
N LEU A 542 -13.64 -0.35 -10.88
CA LEU A 542 -13.21 1.07 -10.86
C LEU A 542 -12.05 1.35 -9.90
N GLY A 543 -12.09 0.78 -8.69
CA GLY A 543 -10.99 0.88 -7.72
C GLY A 543 -9.69 0.21 -8.18
N SER A 544 -9.78 -0.73 -9.12
CA SER A 544 -8.64 -1.42 -9.73
C SER A 544 -8.13 -0.71 -11.00
N MET A 545 -8.94 0.19 -11.58
CA MET A 545 -8.70 0.89 -12.87
C MET A 545 -7.79 2.13 -12.76
N ARG A 546 -7.12 2.38 -11.63
CA ARG A 546 -6.41 3.66 -11.40
C ARG A 546 -4.90 3.55 -11.24
N TRP A 547 -4.34 2.34 -11.35
CA TRP A 547 -2.96 2.07 -10.95
C TRP A 547 -2.03 1.85 -12.15
N PRO A 548 -1.13 2.81 -12.48
CA PRO A 548 -0.34 2.81 -13.73
C PRO A 548 0.66 1.65 -13.96
N LEU A 549 0.73 0.68 -13.05
CA LEU A 549 1.62 -0.49 -13.16
C LEU A 549 0.81 -1.78 -13.11
N PHE A 550 -0.54 -1.71 -13.16
CA PHE A 550 -1.36 -2.91 -13.02
C PHE A 550 -1.07 -3.89 -14.17
N THR A 551 -1.03 -3.39 -15.41
CA THR A 551 -0.68 -4.21 -16.59
C THR A 551 0.72 -4.79 -16.44
N ALA A 552 1.70 -3.98 -16.01
CA ALA A 552 3.07 -4.44 -15.77
C ALA A 552 3.17 -5.51 -14.66
N ALA A 553 2.38 -5.40 -13.59
CA ALA A 553 2.29 -6.39 -12.54
C ALA A 553 1.66 -7.69 -13.03
N ALA A 554 0.56 -7.61 -13.78
CA ALA A 554 -0.10 -8.76 -14.39
C ALA A 554 0.86 -9.49 -15.35
N ALA A 555 1.59 -8.71 -16.17
CA ALA A 555 2.66 -9.19 -17.02
C ALA A 555 3.72 -9.96 -16.24
N ALA A 556 4.28 -9.33 -15.22
CA ALA A 556 5.38 -9.88 -14.44
C ALA A 556 4.96 -11.17 -13.72
N ALA A 557 3.74 -11.21 -13.18
CA ALA A 557 3.21 -12.39 -12.50
C ALA A 557 3.09 -13.63 -13.42
N TRP A 558 2.93 -13.39 -14.72
CA TRP A 558 2.77 -14.41 -15.76
C TRP A 558 4.08 -14.76 -16.49
N ILE A 559 4.85 -13.75 -16.92
CA ILE A 559 6.08 -13.92 -17.70
C ILE A 559 7.11 -14.73 -16.91
N ILE A 560 7.24 -14.46 -15.61
CA ILE A 560 8.25 -15.10 -14.77
C ILE A 560 8.10 -16.63 -14.71
N PRO A 561 6.92 -17.20 -14.39
CA PRO A 561 6.75 -18.64 -14.46
C PRO A 561 6.78 -19.18 -15.89
N ALA A 562 6.30 -18.44 -16.90
CA ALA A 562 6.36 -18.86 -18.30
C ALA A 562 7.82 -19.03 -18.79
N LEU A 563 8.69 -18.08 -18.46
CA LEU A 563 10.13 -18.14 -18.75
C LEU A 563 10.79 -19.35 -18.08
N ALA A 564 10.46 -19.61 -16.81
CA ALA A 564 10.99 -20.76 -16.10
C ALA A 564 10.55 -22.10 -16.73
N LEU A 565 9.29 -22.19 -17.19
CA LEU A 565 8.77 -23.35 -17.94
C LEU A 565 9.44 -23.51 -19.31
N ALA A 566 9.76 -22.40 -19.99
CA ALA A 566 10.43 -22.40 -21.28
C ALA A 566 11.87 -22.94 -21.20
N LEU A 567 12.61 -22.60 -20.13
CA LEU A 567 13.97 -23.11 -19.89
C LEU A 567 14.02 -24.64 -19.72
N GLY A 568 12.97 -25.23 -19.15
CA GLY A 568 12.85 -26.68 -18.91
C GLY A 568 13.88 -27.21 -17.89
N PRO A 569 13.79 -28.51 -17.52
CA PRO A 569 14.71 -29.10 -16.56
C PRO A 569 16.12 -29.28 -17.14
N PRO A 570 17.19 -29.19 -16.32
CA PRO A 570 18.52 -29.64 -16.72
C PRO A 570 18.49 -31.16 -16.95
N GLY A 571 18.97 -31.62 -18.10
CA GLY A 571 18.79 -33.01 -18.57
C GLY A 571 19.44 -34.06 -17.68
N GLY A 572 18.70 -34.60 -16.70
CA GLY A 572 19.09 -35.74 -15.85
C GLY A 572 20.12 -35.45 -14.76
N HIS A 573 20.75 -34.28 -14.75
CA HIS A 573 21.83 -33.92 -13.82
C HIS A 573 21.36 -32.89 -12.78
N ALA A 574 21.96 -32.93 -11.59
CA ALA A 574 21.70 -31.91 -10.55
C ALA A 574 22.08 -30.51 -11.07
N PRO A 575 21.28 -29.46 -10.77
CA PRO A 575 21.63 -28.10 -11.14
C PRO A 575 23.02 -27.69 -10.60
N ARG A 576 23.83 -26.98 -11.40
CA ARG A 576 25.21 -26.61 -11.04
C ARG A 576 25.31 -25.84 -9.70
N TRP A 577 24.30 -25.02 -9.38
CA TRP A 577 24.27 -24.28 -8.12
C TRP A 577 24.08 -25.18 -6.89
N VAL A 578 23.36 -26.30 -7.04
CA VAL A 578 23.14 -27.29 -5.97
C VAL A 578 24.45 -27.99 -5.64
N VAL A 579 25.18 -28.44 -6.67
CA VAL A 579 26.46 -29.14 -6.53
C VAL A 579 27.44 -28.30 -5.71
N ARG A 580 27.47 -26.98 -5.94
CA ARG A 580 28.34 -26.04 -5.20
C ARG A 580 27.88 -25.76 -3.77
N ALA A 581 26.58 -25.84 -3.50
CA ALA A 581 26.02 -25.55 -2.17
C ALA A 581 26.16 -26.72 -1.19
N ARG A 582 26.43 -27.94 -1.70
CA ARG A 582 26.68 -29.14 -0.91
C ARG A 582 28.17 -29.29 -0.62
N LEU A 583 28.47 -29.83 0.56
CA LEU A 583 29.80 -30.36 0.84
C LEU A 583 30.04 -31.64 0.02
N ALA A 584 31.29 -31.89 -0.38
CA ALA A 584 31.66 -32.99 -1.26
C ALA A 584 31.21 -34.36 -0.69
N GLY A 585 30.65 -35.23 -1.54
CA GLY A 585 30.31 -36.62 -1.19
C GLY A 585 28.83 -36.94 -0.88
N THR A 586 27.87 -36.07 -1.23
CA THR A 586 26.42 -36.34 -1.00
C THR A 586 25.63 -36.48 -2.31
N ASP A 587 25.07 -37.68 -2.55
CA ASP A 587 24.30 -37.98 -3.74
C ASP A 587 23.01 -37.15 -3.84
N TRP A 588 22.71 -36.66 -5.04
CA TRP A 588 21.48 -35.92 -5.32
C TRP A 588 20.33 -36.92 -5.50
N PRO A 589 19.23 -36.81 -4.73
CA PRO A 589 18.11 -37.73 -4.89
C PRO A 589 17.50 -37.60 -6.29
N CYS A 590 17.74 -38.61 -7.12
CA CYS A 590 17.07 -38.82 -8.41
C CYS A 590 15.61 -39.18 -8.13
N GLY A 591 14.66 -38.42 -8.68
CA GLY A 591 13.22 -38.71 -8.48
C GLY A 591 12.31 -37.49 -8.27
N ARG A 592 12.81 -36.25 -8.43
CA ARG A 592 11.92 -35.08 -8.38
C ARG A 592 11.07 -34.96 -9.64
N GLU A 593 9.81 -34.59 -9.45
CA GLU A 593 8.85 -34.37 -10.54
C GLU A 593 9.41 -33.36 -11.55
N ALA A 594 9.50 -33.77 -12.82
CA ALA A 594 9.87 -32.88 -13.89
C ALA A 594 8.82 -31.75 -14.02
N PRO A 595 9.25 -30.50 -14.26
CA PRO A 595 8.33 -29.39 -14.49
C PRO A 595 7.45 -29.70 -15.72
N PRO A 596 6.19 -29.23 -15.74
CA PRO A 596 5.29 -29.49 -16.85
C PRO A 596 5.80 -28.85 -18.14
N ALA A 597 5.48 -29.45 -19.28
CA ALA A 597 5.82 -28.89 -20.59
C ALA A 597 5.06 -27.57 -20.83
N LEU A 598 5.76 -26.55 -21.36
CA LEU A 598 5.21 -25.23 -21.70
C LEU A 598 3.92 -25.31 -22.54
N ARG A 599 3.82 -26.27 -23.47
CA ARG A 599 2.65 -26.48 -24.33
C ARG A 599 1.36 -26.69 -23.52
N ARG A 600 1.43 -27.36 -22.36
CA ARG A 600 0.26 -27.60 -21.49
C ARG A 600 -0.26 -26.32 -20.84
N ALA A 601 0.55 -25.27 -20.78
CA ALA A 601 0.16 -23.96 -20.26
C ALA A 601 -0.32 -23.03 -21.38
N LEU A 602 0.40 -22.98 -22.52
CA LEU A 602 0.09 -22.04 -23.60
C LEU A 602 -1.10 -22.47 -24.46
N ALA A 603 -1.28 -23.76 -24.75
CA ALA A 603 -2.34 -24.19 -25.67
C ALA A 603 -3.76 -23.86 -25.17
N PRO A 604 -4.13 -24.12 -23.89
CA PRO A 604 -5.43 -23.70 -23.37
C PRO A 604 -5.61 -22.17 -23.37
N GLY A 605 -4.52 -21.43 -23.13
CA GLY A 605 -4.53 -19.98 -23.15
C GLY A 605 -4.78 -19.40 -24.54
N LEU A 606 -4.08 -19.88 -25.57
CA LEU A 606 -4.27 -19.45 -26.95
C LEU A 606 -5.68 -19.78 -27.47
N LEU A 607 -6.19 -20.99 -27.16
CA LEU A 607 -7.55 -21.39 -27.50
C LEU A 607 -8.59 -20.54 -26.76
N GLY A 608 -8.41 -20.28 -25.46
CA GLY A 608 -9.27 -19.39 -24.70
C GLY A 608 -9.27 -17.96 -25.24
N GLY A 609 -8.10 -17.47 -25.69
CA GLY A 609 -8.00 -16.18 -26.38
C GLY A 609 -8.84 -16.13 -27.66
N ALA A 610 -8.75 -17.17 -28.51
CA ALA A 610 -9.58 -17.25 -29.71
C ALA A 610 -11.08 -17.34 -29.40
N VAL A 611 -11.48 -18.08 -28.36
CA VAL A 611 -12.87 -18.13 -27.89
C VAL A 611 -13.32 -16.74 -27.40
N SER A 612 -12.45 -15.98 -26.72
CA SER A 612 -12.76 -14.60 -26.33
C SER A 612 -13.07 -13.73 -27.54
N TRP A 613 -12.35 -13.88 -28.65
CA TRP A 613 -12.63 -13.09 -29.86
C TRP A 613 -14.02 -13.39 -30.41
N LEU A 614 -14.35 -14.68 -30.52
CA LEU A 614 -15.67 -15.13 -30.99
C LEU A 614 -16.80 -14.68 -30.06
N ALA A 615 -16.58 -14.76 -28.74
CA ALA A 615 -17.56 -14.34 -27.75
C ALA A 615 -17.78 -12.82 -27.77
N VAL A 616 -16.72 -12.04 -27.94
CA VAL A 616 -16.82 -10.57 -28.06
C VAL A 616 -17.53 -10.19 -29.37
N ALA A 617 -17.19 -10.84 -30.50
CA ALA A 617 -17.92 -10.63 -31.75
C ALA A 617 -19.40 -11.01 -31.61
N GLY A 618 -19.73 -12.12 -30.94
CA GLY A 618 -21.10 -12.50 -30.65
C GLY A 618 -21.84 -11.49 -29.77
N ALA A 619 -21.16 -10.92 -28.76
CA ALA A 619 -21.71 -9.86 -27.92
C ALA A 619 -21.99 -8.57 -28.71
N LEU A 620 -21.07 -8.17 -29.60
CA LEU A 620 -21.27 -7.04 -30.50
C LEU A 620 -22.46 -7.27 -31.43
N ALA A 621 -22.57 -8.46 -32.03
CA ALA A 621 -23.72 -8.81 -32.88
C ALA A 621 -25.05 -8.82 -32.13
N TYR A 622 -25.05 -9.34 -30.90
CA TYR A 622 -26.24 -9.32 -30.03
C TYR A 622 -26.68 -7.88 -29.74
N LEU A 623 -25.73 -7.00 -29.37
CA LEU A 623 -26.02 -5.59 -29.10
C LEU A 623 -26.49 -4.84 -30.35
N HIS A 624 -25.96 -5.16 -31.53
CA HIS A 624 -26.38 -4.58 -32.80
C HIS A 624 -27.85 -4.93 -33.12
N THR A 625 -28.28 -6.17 -32.86
CA THR A 625 -29.66 -6.62 -33.14
C THR A 625 -30.70 -6.14 -32.11
N GLY A 626 -30.26 -5.73 -30.91
CA GLY A 626 -31.15 -5.23 -29.87
C GLY A 626 -31.77 -3.87 -30.24
N ARG A 627 -33.09 -3.82 -30.48
CA ARG A 627 -33.90 -2.63 -30.87
C ARG A 627 -33.82 -1.41 -29.93
N GLY A 628 -33.00 -1.44 -28.87
CA GLY A 628 -32.87 -0.38 -27.87
C GLY A 628 -31.51 0.34 -27.86
N TRP A 629 -30.61 0.06 -28.81
CA TRP A 629 -29.37 0.82 -28.97
C TRP A 629 -29.63 2.09 -29.79
N GLN A 630 -30.01 3.18 -29.12
CA GLN A 630 -30.05 4.49 -29.75
C GLN A 630 -28.64 5.07 -29.78
N ALA A 631 -28.04 5.12 -30.97
CA ALA A 631 -26.80 5.85 -31.22
C ALA A 631 -27.02 7.33 -30.86
N GLY A 632 -26.58 7.73 -29.67
CA GLY A 632 -26.79 9.08 -29.11
C GLY A 632 -27.33 9.12 -27.67
N ALA A 633 -27.83 8.00 -27.11
CA ALA A 633 -28.41 7.95 -25.76
C ALA A 633 -27.34 7.92 -24.62
N GLY A 634 -26.42 8.90 -24.62
CA GLY A 634 -25.52 9.20 -23.50
C GLY A 634 -24.70 8.01 -22.93
N GLY A 635 -24.10 8.21 -21.74
CA GLY A 635 -23.19 7.25 -21.10
C GLY A 635 -23.78 5.85 -20.79
N SER A 636 -25.10 5.66 -20.88
CA SER A 636 -25.77 4.38 -20.60
C SER A 636 -25.55 3.30 -21.66
N GLY A 637 -25.31 3.68 -22.92
CA GLY A 637 -24.98 2.75 -24.01
C GLY A 637 -23.56 2.19 -23.85
N GLY A 638 -22.58 3.07 -23.67
CA GLY A 638 -21.17 2.69 -23.49
C GLY A 638 -20.97 1.68 -22.37
N LEU A 639 -21.57 1.94 -21.20
CA LEU A 639 -21.48 1.04 -20.04
C LEU A 639 -22.04 -0.37 -20.34
N ARG A 640 -23.15 -0.47 -21.07
CA ARG A 640 -23.73 -1.78 -21.45
C ARG A 640 -22.79 -2.57 -22.36
N LEU A 641 -22.20 -1.91 -23.35
CA LEU A 641 -21.23 -2.52 -24.26
C LEU A 641 -20.01 -3.04 -23.47
N GLU A 642 -19.44 -2.22 -22.59
CA GLU A 642 -18.28 -2.60 -21.76
C GLU A 642 -18.55 -3.83 -20.89
N VAL A 643 -19.72 -3.90 -20.25
CA VAL A 643 -20.11 -5.04 -19.42
C VAL A 643 -20.19 -6.33 -20.24
N TRP A 644 -20.82 -6.31 -21.41
CA TRP A 644 -20.95 -7.50 -22.26
C TRP A 644 -19.61 -8.00 -22.80
N VAL A 645 -18.78 -7.07 -23.27
CA VAL A 645 -17.43 -7.38 -23.73
C VAL A 645 -16.59 -7.96 -22.58
N PHE A 646 -16.73 -7.42 -21.37
CA PHE A 646 -16.04 -7.93 -20.18
C PHE A 646 -16.47 -9.36 -19.84
N LEU A 647 -17.77 -9.63 -19.81
CA LEU A 647 -18.30 -10.96 -19.52
C LEU A 647 -17.85 -12.00 -20.55
N ALA A 648 -17.84 -11.63 -21.83
CA ALA A 648 -17.34 -12.48 -22.92
C ALA A 648 -15.87 -12.85 -22.72
N SER A 649 -15.01 -11.85 -22.47
CA SER A 649 -13.59 -12.08 -22.21
C SER A 649 -13.35 -12.87 -20.92
N ALA A 650 -14.04 -12.52 -19.82
CA ALA A 650 -13.92 -13.20 -18.54
C ALA A 650 -14.33 -14.68 -18.65
N GLY A 651 -15.44 -15.00 -19.32
CA GLY A 651 -15.88 -16.38 -19.53
C GLY A 651 -14.83 -17.24 -20.24
N ALA A 652 -14.23 -16.71 -21.31
CA ALA A 652 -13.20 -17.42 -22.06
C ALA A 652 -11.90 -17.63 -21.24
N VAL A 653 -11.51 -16.63 -20.44
CA VAL A 653 -10.39 -16.71 -19.51
C VAL A 653 -10.62 -17.79 -18.44
N ALA A 654 -11.83 -17.89 -17.89
CA ALA A 654 -12.19 -18.93 -16.92
C ALA A 654 -12.07 -20.33 -17.53
N VAL A 655 -12.58 -20.53 -18.75
CA VAL A 655 -12.49 -21.81 -19.46
C VAL A 655 -11.03 -22.22 -19.69
N ALA A 656 -10.17 -21.28 -20.10
CA ALA A 656 -8.74 -21.54 -20.28
C ALA A 656 -8.05 -21.99 -18.99
N ALA A 657 -8.38 -21.34 -17.86
CA ALA A 657 -7.85 -21.69 -16.54
C ALA A 657 -8.27 -23.11 -16.12
N LEU A 658 -9.55 -23.45 -16.33
CA LEU A 658 -10.10 -24.77 -16.01
C LEU A 658 -9.52 -25.88 -16.91
N ALA A 659 -9.35 -25.62 -18.21
CA ALA A 659 -8.73 -26.57 -19.14
C ALA A 659 -7.26 -26.89 -18.79
N ALA A 660 -6.57 -25.98 -18.10
CA ALA A 660 -5.20 -26.14 -17.64
C ALA A 660 -5.05 -26.97 -16.34
N ILE A 661 -6.15 -27.39 -15.70
CA ILE A 661 -6.15 -28.22 -14.47
C ILE A 661 -5.45 -29.58 -14.65
N GLY A 662 -5.28 -30.07 -15.88
CA GLY A 662 -4.53 -31.30 -16.16
C GLY A 662 -3.03 -31.24 -15.82
N GLY A 663 -2.46 -30.05 -15.60
CA GLY A 663 -1.04 -29.88 -15.26
C GLY A 663 -0.73 -30.18 -13.79
N ARG A 664 0.39 -30.86 -13.48
CA ARG A 664 0.76 -31.17 -12.07
C ARG A 664 1.10 -29.93 -11.23
N HIS A 665 1.53 -28.83 -11.86
CA HIS A 665 2.01 -27.62 -11.17
C HIS A 665 0.93 -26.51 -11.09
N PRO A 666 0.71 -25.88 -9.93
CA PRO A 666 -0.37 -24.91 -9.70
C PRO A 666 -0.21 -23.56 -10.43
N LEU A 667 0.94 -23.27 -11.03
CA LEU A 667 1.12 -22.05 -11.85
C LEU A 667 0.66 -22.22 -13.31
N VAL A 668 0.34 -23.44 -13.76
CA VAL A 668 -0.09 -23.69 -15.16
C VAL A 668 -1.43 -23.01 -15.48
N PRO A 669 -2.47 -23.08 -14.62
CA PRO A 669 -3.72 -22.34 -14.85
C PRO A 669 -3.53 -20.83 -14.92
N LEU A 670 -2.62 -20.26 -14.12
CA LEU A 670 -2.31 -18.83 -14.17
C LEU A 670 -1.71 -18.44 -15.52
N VAL A 671 -0.78 -19.26 -16.03
CA VAL A 671 -0.18 -19.03 -17.34
C VAL A 671 -1.19 -19.14 -18.47
N ALA A 672 -2.09 -20.12 -18.41
CA ALA A 672 -3.17 -20.26 -19.38
C ALA A 672 -4.15 -19.07 -19.34
N ALA A 673 -4.63 -18.69 -18.15
CA ALA A 673 -5.61 -17.62 -17.96
C ALA A 673 -5.08 -16.26 -18.46
N GLN A 674 -3.85 -15.91 -18.10
CA GLN A 674 -3.24 -14.64 -18.54
C GLN A 674 -2.91 -14.63 -20.03
N THR A 675 -2.51 -15.78 -20.60
CA THR A 675 -2.36 -15.90 -22.06
C THR A 675 -3.71 -15.71 -22.76
N ALA A 676 -4.81 -16.28 -22.24
CA ALA A 676 -6.15 -16.07 -22.79
C ALA A 676 -6.61 -14.62 -22.66
N ALA A 677 -6.35 -13.98 -21.52
CA ALA A 677 -6.70 -12.58 -21.29
C ALA A 677 -5.96 -11.65 -22.25
N THR A 678 -4.64 -11.79 -22.39
CA THR A 678 -3.83 -10.96 -23.28
C THR A 678 -4.20 -11.12 -24.74
N VAL A 679 -4.38 -12.36 -25.21
CA VAL A 679 -4.85 -12.62 -26.58
C VAL A 679 -6.28 -12.11 -26.78
N GLY A 680 -7.18 -12.32 -25.81
CA GLY A 680 -8.56 -11.84 -25.84
C GLY A 680 -8.64 -10.32 -25.95
N LEU A 681 -7.89 -9.60 -25.11
CA LEU A 681 -7.79 -8.14 -25.13
C LEU A 681 -7.26 -7.60 -26.47
N ALA A 682 -6.28 -8.27 -27.07
CA ALA A 682 -5.79 -7.91 -28.39
C ALA A 682 -6.89 -8.01 -29.46
N GLY A 683 -7.71 -9.06 -29.39
CA GLY A 683 -8.87 -9.24 -30.26
C GLY A 683 -9.96 -8.21 -30.04
N THR A 684 -10.30 -7.94 -28.78
CA THR A 684 -11.25 -6.89 -28.42
C THR A 684 -10.79 -5.53 -28.95
N GLY A 685 -9.51 -5.21 -28.79
CA GLY A 685 -8.93 -3.98 -29.33
C GLY A 685 -9.04 -3.91 -30.84
N LEU A 686 -8.75 -5.01 -31.55
CA LEU A 686 -8.88 -5.10 -33.00
C LEU A 686 -10.33 -4.95 -33.46
N LEU A 687 -11.26 -5.73 -32.90
CA LEU A 687 -12.69 -5.69 -33.23
C LEU A 687 -13.30 -4.30 -32.98
N THR A 688 -12.94 -3.66 -31.87
CA THR A 688 -13.37 -2.29 -31.59
C THR A 688 -12.77 -1.31 -32.60
N SER A 689 -11.51 -1.52 -33.00
CA SER A 689 -10.81 -0.58 -33.90
C SER A 689 -11.31 -0.63 -35.34
N VAL A 690 -12.02 -1.69 -35.70
CA VAL A 690 -12.67 -1.87 -37.02
C VAL A 690 -14.20 -1.79 -36.94
N ASP A 691 -14.75 -1.23 -35.85
CA ASP A 691 -16.19 -1.01 -35.71
C ASP A 691 -16.73 -0.18 -36.89
N GLY A 692 -17.91 -0.54 -37.40
CA GLY A 692 -18.49 0.04 -38.62
C GLY A 692 -18.03 -0.60 -39.93
N CYS A 693 -16.92 -1.35 -39.95
CA CYS A 693 -16.47 -2.06 -41.17
C CYS A 693 -17.10 -3.45 -41.35
N ILE A 694 -17.56 -4.07 -40.26
CA ILE A 694 -18.27 -5.35 -40.29
C ILE A 694 -19.70 -5.08 -39.84
N ALA A 695 -20.63 -4.98 -40.80
CA ALA A 695 -22.00 -4.52 -40.53
C ALA A 695 -22.69 -5.26 -39.35
N PRO A 696 -22.64 -6.61 -39.26
CA PRO A 696 -23.24 -7.32 -38.12
C PRO A 696 -22.61 -7.01 -36.76
N LEU A 697 -21.43 -6.39 -36.70
CA LEU A 697 -20.71 -6.06 -35.47
C LEU A 697 -20.72 -4.55 -35.17
N SER A 698 -21.31 -3.73 -36.05
CA SER A 698 -21.29 -2.27 -35.95
C SER A 698 -22.18 -1.75 -34.82
N VAL A 699 -21.60 -1.47 -33.65
CA VAL A 699 -22.38 -1.01 -32.48
C VAL A 699 -22.24 0.49 -32.27
N ARG A 700 -21.07 1.09 -32.51
CA ARG A 700 -20.81 2.49 -32.15
C ARG A 700 -20.85 3.42 -33.34
N THR A 701 -20.23 3.02 -34.45
CA THR A 701 -20.15 3.81 -35.68
C THR A 701 -20.87 3.09 -36.82
N SER A 702 -21.57 3.85 -37.66
CA SER A 702 -22.17 3.35 -38.90
C SER A 702 -21.21 3.46 -40.09
N THR A 703 -20.13 4.22 -39.95
CA THR A 703 -19.11 4.42 -40.98
C THR A 703 -17.93 3.49 -40.74
N CYS A 704 -17.51 2.78 -41.79
CA CYS A 704 -16.27 2.01 -41.76
C CYS A 704 -15.05 2.94 -41.71
N GLY A 705 -14.21 2.77 -40.69
CA GLY A 705 -12.95 3.47 -40.53
C GLY A 705 -12.08 2.80 -39.46
N TRP A 706 -10.77 3.04 -39.52
CA TRP A 706 -9.88 2.63 -38.44
C TRP A 706 -10.00 3.62 -37.28
N HIS A 707 -10.59 3.18 -36.18
CA HIS A 707 -10.82 3.99 -34.98
C HIS A 707 -10.07 3.35 -33.82
N PRO A 708 -8.80 3.72 -33.57
CA PRO A 708 -8.04 3.12 -32.49
C PRO A 708 -8.83 3.07 -31.18
N VAL A 709 -8.75 1.96 -30.46
CA VAL A 709 -9.57 1.70 -29.25
C VAL A 709 -9.59 2.86 -28.23
N TRP A 710 -8.50 3.64 -28.15
CA TRP A 710 -8.38 4.81 -27.26
C TRP A 710 -9.10 6.08 -27.75
N GLN A 711 -9.52 6.13 -29.00
CA GLN A 711 -10.43 7.15 -29.54
C GLN A 711 -11.88 6.72 -29.39
N ALA A 712 -12.13 5.40 -29.48
CA ALA A 712 -13.47 4.86 -29.33
C ALA A 712 -13.95 4.99 -27.88
N PHE A 713 -13.16 4.55 -26.90
CA PHE A 713 -13.48 4.67 -25.48
C PHE A 713 -12.80 5.89 -24.86
N SER A 714 -13.32 6.39 -23.74
CA SER A 714 -12.48 7.28 -22.94
C SER A 714 -11.24 6.49 -22.52
N ALA A 715 -10.07 7.13 -22.50
CA ALA A 715 -8.83 6.43 -22.14
C ALA A 715 -8.90 5.74 -20.76
N VAL A 716 -9.76 6.26 -19.85
CA VAL A 716 -10.07 5.63 -18.57
C VAL A 716 -10.82 4.32 -18.75
N ASP A 717 -11.80 4.23 -19.64
CA ASP A 717 -12.63 3.04 -19.85
C ASP A 717 -11.85 1.90 -20.54
N VAL A 718 -10.91 2.23 -21.45
CA VAL A 718 -9.99 1.21 -22.02
C VAL A 718 -9.09 0.64 -20.93
N PHE A 719 -8.48 1.54 -20.16
CA PHE A 719 -7.53 1.17 -19.12
C PHE A 719 -8.18 0.31 -18.04
N ALA A 720 -9.36 0.75 -17.64
CA ALA A 720 -10.29 0.06 -16.78
C ALA A 720 -10.57 -1.37 -17.19
N PHE A 721 -11.00 -1.52 -18.43
CA PHE A 721 -11.40 -2.78 -19.02
C PHE A 721 -10.23 -3.77 -19.06
N VAL A 722 -9.05 -3.32 -19.52
CA VAL A 722 -7.83 -4.14 -19.58
C VAL A 722 -7.48 -4.68 -18.19
N ASN A 723 -7.44 -3.81 -17.17
CA ASN A 723 -7.11 -4.21 -15.81
C ASN A 723 -8.15 -5.18 -15.22
N ALA A 724 -9.44 -4.95 -15.51
CA ALA A 724 -10.51 -5.82 -15.05
C ALA A 724 -10.35 -7.26 -15.57
N VAL A 725 -10.10 -7.43 -16.87
CA VAL A 725 -9.91 -8.75 -17.49
C VAL A 725 -8.66 -9.45 -16.95
N LEU A 726 -7.55 -8.71 -16.80
CA LEU A 726 -6.31 -9.23 -16.23
C LEU A 726 -6.46 -9.64 -14.75
N MET A 727 -7.22 -8.87 -13.96
CA MET A 727 -7.57 -9.22 -12.58
C MET A 727 -8.40 -10.49 -12.52
N PHE A 728 -9.42 -10.60 -13.38
CA PHE A 728 -10.27 -11.78 -13.45
C PHE A 728 -9.47 -13.04 -13.79
N ALA A 729 -8.44 -12.95 -14.63
CA ALA A 729 -7.54 -14.07 -14.93
C ALA A 729 -6.83 -14.62 -13.68
N PHE A 730 -6.46 -13.77 -12.71
CA PHE A 730 -5.93 -14.24 -11.42
C PHE A 730 -6.98 -15.00 -10.60
N LEU A 731 -8.20 -14.48 -10.53
CA LEU A 731 -9.29 -15.10 -9.79
C LEU A 731 -9.67 -16.47 -10.38
N ALA A 732 -9.79 -16.54 -11.71
CA ALA A 732 -10.06 -17.77 -12.45
C ALA A 732 -8.95 -18.82 -12.21
N ALA A 733 -7.69 -18.41 -12.25
CA ALA A 733 -6.56 -19.30 -11.97
C ALA A 733 -6.57 -19.82 -10.53
N ALA A 734 -6.86 -18.97 -9.55
CA ALA A 734 -6.98 -19.37 -8.14
C ALA A 734 -8.12 -20.38 -7.94
N ALA A 735 -9.29 -20.12 -8.53
CA ALA A 735 -10.43 -21.04 -8.50
C ALA A 735 -10.09 -22.40 -9.14
N ALA A 736 -9.42 -22.40 -10.29
CA ALA A 736 -8.98 -23.63 -10.97
C ALA A 736 -8.00 -24.44 -10.11
N VAL A 737 -7.07 -23.80 -9.41
CA VAL A 737 -6.13 -24.46 -8.48
C VAL A 737 -6.87 -25.08 -7.29
N LEU A 738 -7.86 -24.38 -6.71
CA LEU A 738 -8.67 -24.91 -5.61
C LEU A 738 -9.46 -26.15 -6.05
N LEU A 739 -10.16 -26.07 -7.19
CA LEU A 739 -10.88 -27.19 -7.78
C LEU A 739 -9.96 -28.38 -8.05
N GLN A 740 -8.75 -28.12 -8.56
CA GLN A 740 -7.73 -29.15 -8.77
C GLN A 740 -7.36 -29.87 -7.46
N GLN A 741 -7.17 -29.13 -6.37
CA GLN A 741 -6.82 -29.73 -5.07
C GLN A 741 -7.97 -30.58 -4.50
N VAL A 742 -9.21 -30.10 -4.62
CA VAL A 742 -10.41 -30.85 -4.20
C VAL A 742 -10.55 -32.13 -5.00
N ALA A 743 -10.43 -32.06 -6.33
CA ALA A 743 -10.50 -33.21 -7.22
C ALA A 743 -9.39 -34.24 -6.94
N ARG A 744 -8.16 -33.79 -6.63
CA ARG A 744 -7.06 -34.69 -6.25
C ARG A 744 -7.31 -35.39 -4.91
N LYS A 745 -7.86 -34.68 -3.92
CA LYS A 745 -8.21 -35.27 -2.62
C LYS A 745 -9.28 -36.35 -2.78
N ALA A 746 -10.27 -36.11 -3.64
CA ALA A 746 -11.32 -37.08 -3.98
C ALA A 746 -10.78 -38.29 -4.76
N ARG A 747 -9.82 -38.10 -5.69
CA ARG A 747 -9.22 -39.23 -6.43
C ARG A 747 -8.25 -40.06 -5.59
N ARG A 748 -7.55 -39.46 -4.62
CA ARG A 748 -6.65 -40.20 -3.71
C ARG A 748 -7.37 -41.16 -2.76
N SER A 749 -8.68 -41.02 -2.54
CA SER A 749 -9.44 -42.02 -1.79
C SER A 749 -9.78 -43.27 -2.61
N ASN A 750 -9.64 -43.23 -3.94
CA ASN A 750 -10.01 -44.31 -4.84
C ASN A 750 -8.79 -44.72 -5.69
N GLY A 751 -7.99 -45.68 -5.20
CA GLY A 751 -7.10 -46.58 -5.97
C GLY A 751 -6.08 -45.98 -6.95
N ALA A 752 -4.79 -46.20 -6.68
CA ALA A 752 -3.67 -45.78 -7.51
C ALA A 752 -3.54 -46.60 -8.82
N GLY A 753 -3.46 -45.92 -9.96
CA GLY A 753 -2.97 -46.48 -11.22
C GLY A 753 -1.80 -45.63 -11.73
N ASP A 754 -0.62 -46.26 -11.88
CA ASP A 754 0.61 -45.63 -12.34
C ASP A 754 0.62 -45.50 -13.87
N GLY A 755 0.70 -44.26 -14.36
CA GLY A 755 0.84 -43.95 -15.78
C GLY A 755 2.22 -43.37 -16.10
N GLN A 756 3.00 -44.10 -16.92
CA GLN A 756 4.32 -43.71 -17.42
C GLN A 756 4.26 -42.48 -18.36
N PRO A 757 5.18 -41.51 -18.24
CA PRO A 757 5.21 -40.35 -19.12
C PRO A 757 6.06 -40.59 -20.39
N SER A 758 5.49 -40.26 -21.54
CA SER A 758 6.15 -40.28 -22.86
C SER A 758 6.99 -39.03 -23.13
N GLY A 759 8.18 -39.23 -23.71
CA GLY A 759 9.17 -38.18 -23.99
C GLY A 759 8.86 -37.38 -25.26
N ALA A 760 9.01 -36.05 -25.20
CA ALA A 760 8.83 -35.13 -26.32
C ALA A 760 10.09 -34.27 -26.57
N ARG A 761 10.50 -34.14 -27.84
CA ARG A 761 11.72 -33.44 -28.28
C ARG A 761 11.57 -31.89 -28.30
N PRO A 762 12.67 -31.09 -28.17
CA PRO A 762 12.58 -29.63 -28.06
C PRO A 762 13.29 -28.88 -29.20
N ALA A 763 12.56 -28.25 -30.13
CA ALA A 763 13.13 -27.23 -31.04
C ALA A 763 12.02 -26.36 -31.68
N ALA A 764 11.51 -25.34 -30.95
CA ALA A 764 10.72 -24.18 -31.46
C ALA A 764 10.20 -23.28 -30.29
N ARG A 765 10.93 -23.16 -29.17
CA ARG A 765 10.36 -22.73 -27.86
C ARG A 765 10.41 -21.24 -27.54
N TRP A 766 11.21 -20.43 -28.24
CA TRP A 766 11.47 -19.04 -27.85
C TRP A 766 10.49 -18.03 -28.46
N SER A 767 10.04 -18.24 -29.70
CA SER A 767 9.10 -17.35 -30.40
C SER A 767 7.69 -17.35 -29.77
N ALA A 768 7.24 -18.48 -29.23
CA ALA A 768 5.91 -18.63 -28.63
C ALA A 768 5.72 -17.88 -27.29
N VAL A 769 6.81 -17.52 -26.60
CA VAL A 769 6.75 -16.71 -25.35
C VAL A 769 7.09 -15.25 -25.65
N ALA A 770 8.00 -14.99 -26.60
CA ALA A 770 8.45 -13.64 -26.93
C ALA A 770 7.33 -12.74 -27.47
N LEU A 771 6.44 -13.25 -28.33
CA LEU A 771 5.38 -12.47 -28.96
C LEU A 771 4.34 -11.93 -27.95
N PRO A 772 3.70 -12.77 -27.09
CA PRO A 772 2.78 -12.27 -26.08
C PRO A 772 3.50 -11.46 -24.98
N ALA A 773 4.75 -11.78 -24.63
CA ALA A 773 5.52 -10.96 -23.67
C ALA A 773 5.83 -9.55 -24.22
N ALA A 774 6.15 -9.43 -25.51
CA ALA A 774 6.39 -8.15 -26.17
C ALA A 774 5.11 -7.31 -26.25
N LEU A 775 3.97 -7.92 -26.59
CA LEU A 775 2.67 -7.24 -26.60
C LEU A 775 2.32 -6.66 -25.23
N VAL A 776 2.53 -7.44 -24.17
CA VAL A 776 2.27 -6.97 -22.79
C VAL A 776 3.24 -5.86 -22.38
N LEU A 777 4.49 -5.91 -22.81
CA LEU A 777 5.46 -4.84 -22.56
C LEU A 777 5.08 -3.55 -23.28
N VAL A 778 4.58 -3.63 -24.53
CA VAL A 778 4.06 -2.48 -25.27
C VAL A 778 2.85 -1.88 -24.56
N LEU A 779 1.90 -2.72 -24.10
CA LEU A 779 0.74 -2.25 -23.32
C LEU A 779 1.17 -1.56 -22.01
N ALA A 780 2.18 -2.10 -21.31
CA ALA A 780 2.71 -1.51 -20.08
C ALA A 780 3.41 -0.15 -20.29
N VAL A 781 3.94 0.12 -21.50
CA VAL A 781 4.55 1.42 -21.85
C VAL A 781 3.52 2.41 -22.41
N ALA A 782 2.53 1.92 -23.15
CA ALA A 782 1.45 2.76 -23.70
C ALA A 782 0.50 3.28 -22.60
N GLU A 783 0.31 2.52 -21.52
CA GLU A 783 -0.52 2.87 -20.35
C GLU A 783 -0.13 4.23 -19.72
N PRO A 784 1.14 4.50 -19.36
CA PRO A 784 1.57 5.81 -18.87
C PRO A 784 1.22 6.98 -19.78
N LEU A 785 1.41 6.79 -21.08
CA LEU A 785 1.20 7.83 -22.07
C LEU A 785 -0.29 8.14 -22.24
N ALA A 786 -1.13 7.11 -22.26
CA ALA A 786 -2.59 7.25 -22.33
C ALA A 786 -3.18 7.92 -21.07
N LEU A 787 -2.64 7.63 -19.89
CA LEU A 787 -3.08 8.28 -18.65
C LEU A 787 -2.67 9.77 -18.62
N ALA A 788 -1.47 10.10 -19.10
CA ALA A 788 -1.00 11.48 -19.16
C ALA A 788 -1.82 12.32 -20.16
N THR A 789 -2.12 11.77 -21.35
CA THR A 789 -2.98 12.44 -22.32
C THR A 789 -4.42 12.57 -21.82
N TYR A 790 -4.94 11.58 -21.10
CA TYR A 790 -6.24 11.70 -20.43
C TYR A 790 -6.26 12.82 -19.40
N GLN A 791 -5.27 12.88 -18.50
CA GLN A 791 -5.19 13.94 -17.48
C GLN A 791 -5.14 15.35 -18.10
N ALA A 792 -4.54 15.48 -19.27
CA ALA A 792 -4.55 16.72 -20.05
C ALA A 792 -5.89 16.98 -20.77
N ALA A 793 -6.68 15.94 -21.01
CA ALA A 793 -7.96 15.99 -21.74
C ALA A 793 -9.21 15.93 -20.84
N VAL A 794 -9.07 15.73 -19.52
CA VAL A 794 -10.22 15.69 -18.59
C VAL A 794 -10.97 17.03 -18.67
N PRO A 795 -12.29 17.01 -18.86
CA PRO A 795 -13.11 18.22 -18.92
C PRO A 795 -12.93 19.08 -17.67
N ASP A 796 -13.25 20.37 -17.82
CA ASP A 796 -13.41 21.35 -16.74
C ASP A 796 -13.89 20.68 -15.44
N TYR A 797 -12.99 20.55 -14.46
CA TYR A 797 -13.32 19.93 -13.16
C TYR A 797 -14.53 20.61 -12.51
N ALA A 798 -14.76 21.90 -12.82
CA ALA A 798 -15.92 22.62 -12.34
C ALA A 798 -17.22 22.07 -12.96
N ALA A 799 -17.23 21.68 -14.23
CA ALA A 799 -18.39 21.02 -14.86
C ALA A 799 -18.72 19.67 -14.20
N GLY A 800 -17.70 18.86 -13.91
CA GLY A 800 -17.87 17.61 -13.17
C GLY A 800 -18.44 17.84 -11.77
N GLN A 801 -17.92 18.84 -11.05
CA GLN A 801 -18.40 19.23 -9.74
C GLN A 801 -19.86 19.72 -9.79
N ARG A 802 -20.21 20.60 -10.74
CA ARG A 802 -21.58 21.12 -10.92
C ARG A 802 -22.59 20.00 -11.15
N ASN A 803 -22.28 19.08 -12.06
CA ASN A 803 -23.13 17.90 -12.28
C ASN A 803 -23.32 17.09 -10.99
N PHE A 804 -22.26 16.96 -10.19
CA PHE A 804 -22.34 16.26 -8.91
C PHE A 804 -23.18 17.01 -7.86
N GLN A 805 -23.07 18.34 -7.82
CA GLN A 805 -23.88 19.20 -6.95
C GLN A 805 -25.37 19.10 -7.30
N HIS A 806 -25.73 19.07 -8.58
CA HIS A 806 -27.12 18.92 -9.03
C HIS A 806 -27.72 17.55 -8.71
N LEU A 807 -26.89 16.49 -8.74
CA LEU A 807 -27.34 15.11 -8.46
C LEU A 807 -27.60 14.84 -6.97
N LEU A 808 -26.98 15.61 -6.08
CA LEU A 808 -27.16 15.45 -4.64
C LEU A 808 -28.37 16.28 -4.18
N ALA A 809 -29.44 15.61 -3.77
CA ALA A 809 -30.58 16.25 -3.11
C ALA A 809 -30.14 17.06 -1.88
N ASP A 810 -30.91 18.10 -1.53
CA ASP A 810 -30.62 18.93 -0.35
C ASP A 810 -30.45 18.03 0.88
N PRO A 811 -29.30 18.10 1.55
CA PRO A 811 -28.93 17.09 2.50
C PRO A 811 -29.65 17.33 3.84
N PRO A 812 -29.70 16.33 4.73
CA PRO A 812 -30.38 16.47 6.03
C PRO A 812 -29.84 17.68 6.79
N THR A 813 -30.75 18.46 7.37
CA THR A 813 -30.44 19.70 8.09
C THR A 813 -29.46 19.42 9.23
N ALA A 814 -28.36 20.17 9.24
CA ALA A 814 -27.42 20.19 10.36
C ALA A 814 -28.12 20.77 11.60
N SER A 815 -27.63 20.43 12.80
CA SER A 815 -28.11 21.08 14.02
C SER A 815 -27.88 22.60 13.93
N ALA A 816 -28.67 23.42 14.63
CA ALA A 816 -28.49 24.88 14.63
C ALA A 816 -27.05 25.28 15.03
N ALA A 817 -26.46 24.58 16.01
CA ALA A 817 -25.10 24.81 16.45
C ALA A 817 -24.05 24.43 15.39
N THR A 818 -24.22 23.28 14.72
CA THR A 818 -23.34 22.86 13.62
C THR A 818 -23.44 23.81 12.44
N ARG A 819 -24.66 24.19 12.05
CA ARG A 819 -24.92 25.17 10.99
C ARG A 819 -24.23 26.51 11.28
N ALA A 820 -24.33 27.01 12.50
CA ALA A 820 -23.64 28.26 12.87
C ALA A 820 -22.11 28.16 12.75
N LYS A 821 -21.51 27.01 13.09
CA LYS A 821 -20.07 26.77 12.87
C LYS A 821 -19.72 26.72 11.39
N GLN A 822 -20.55 26.06 10.57
CA GLN A 822 -20.35 25.98 9.12
C GLN A 822 -20.47 27.35 8.45
N VAL A 823 -21.51 28.11 8.76
CA VAL A 823 -21.71 29.49 8.26
C VAL A 823 -20.57 30.41 8.70
N ARG A 824 -20.10 30.30 9.94
CA ARG A 824 -18.93 31.06 10.41
C ARG A 824 -17.68 30.75 9.63
N ALA A 825 -17.41 29.46 9.38
CA ALA A 825 -16.24 29.05 8.62
C ALA A 825 -16.33 29.52 7.16
N TRP A 826 -17.48 29.35 6.52
CA TRP A 826 -17.77 29.89 5.19
C TRP A 826 -17.53 31.41 5.12
N TYR A 827 -18.06 32.16 6.09
CA TYR A 827 -17.92 33.61 6.16
C TYR A 827 -16.45 34.06 6.29
N ARG A 828 -15.68 33.42 7.20
CA ARG A 828 -14.27 33.75 7.44
C ARG A 828 -13.34 33.39 6.27
N HIS A 829 -13.65 32.34 5.51
CA HIS A 829 -12.80 31.88 4.40
C HIS A 829 -13.09 32.59 3.07
N GLY A 830 -13.77 33.74 3.08
CA GLY A 830 -14.04 34.55 1.89
C GLY A 830 -15.49 35.00 1.71
N GLY A 831 -16.45 34.40 2.43
CA GLY A 831 -17.84 34.80 2.36
C GLY A 831 -18.07 36.28 2.73
N GLU A 832 -17.39 36.80 3.76
CA GLU A 832 -17.43 38.23 4.14
C GLU A 832 -17.04 39.12 2.95
N TYR A 833 -15.94 38.79 2.28
CA TYR A 833 -15.46 39.54 1.11
C TYR A 833 -16.48 39.48 -0.03
N LEU A 834 -17.04 38.31 -0.33
CA LEU A 834 -17.99 38.15 -1.43
C LEU A 834 -19.28 38.95 -1.17
N LEU A 835 -19.86 38.84 0.03
CA LEU A 835 -21.09 39.55 0.38
C LEU A 835 -20.88 41.05 0.43
N THR A 836 -19.82 41.51 1.11
CA THR A 836 -19.51 42.94 1.24
C THR A 836 -19.27 43.59 -0.11
N ASN A 837 -18.52 42.95 -1.01
CA ASN A 837 -18.25 43.52 -2.33
C ASN A 837 -19.43 43.38 -3.29
N ALA A 838 -20.26 42.34 -3.16
CA ALA A 838 -21.50 42.23 -3.94
C ALA A 838 -22.42 43.41 -3.64
N VAL A 839 -22.75 43.63 -2.36
CA VAL A 839 -23.61 44.74 -1.91
C VAL A 839 -22.99 46.09 -2.26
N ARG A 840 -21.69 46.29 -1.97
CA ARG A 840 -21.00 47.54 -2.28
C ARG A 840 -21.00 47.87 -3.76
N SER A 841 -20.72 46.89 -4.63
CA SER A 841 -20.60 47.14 -6.08
C SER A 841 -21.95 47.44 -6.71
N THR A 842 -23.02 46.77 -6.26
CA THR A 842 -24.39 47.06 -6.70
C THR A 842 -24.84 48.43 -6.19
N ASP A 843 -24.56 48.79 -4.94
CA ASP A 843 -24.87 50.12 -4.40
C ASP A 843 -24.11 51.24 -5.13
N GLN A 844 -22.84 51.00 -5.47
CA GLN A 844 -22.05 51.93 -6.28
C GLN A 844 -22.63 52.10 -7.69
N LEU A 845 -23.12 51.02 -8.30
CA LEU A 845 -23.78 51.09 -9.61
C LEU A 845 -25.11 51.84 -9.52
N HIS A 846 -25.88 51.61 -8.45
CA HIS A 846 -27.14 52.32 -8.19
C HIS A 846 -26.92 53.82 -7.94
N THR A 847 -25.89 54.20 -7.19
CA THR A 847 -25.61 55.61 -6.89
C THR A 847 -25.01 56.38 -8.07
N LEU A 848 -24.45 55.70 -9.07
CA LEU A 848 -24.05 56.33 -10.32
C LEU A 848 -25.29 56.79 -11.09
N ASN A 849 -25.61 58.07 -11.00
CA ASN A 849 -26.68 58.65 -11.78
C ASN A 849 -26.22 58.71 -13.25
N VAL A 850 -26.96 58.07 -14.15
CA VAL A 850 -26.65 58.09 -15.60
C VAL A 850 -27.23 59.38 -16.20
N SER A 851 -26.85 60.54 -15.67
CA SER A 851 -26.97 61.79 -16.42
C SER A 851 -25.79 61.82 -17.37
N LEU A 852 -26.01 61.36 -18.60
CA LEU A 852 -24.99 61.45 -19.64
C LEU A 852 -24.86 62.93 -19.99
N ASP A 853 -23.82 63.55 -19.44
CA ASP A 853 -23.45 64.91 -19.80
C ASP A 853 -23.23 64.97 -21.33
N ASP A 854 -23.52 66.12 -21.93
CA ASP A 854 -23.28 66.33 -23.36
C ASP A 854 -21.77 66.31 -23.67
N ASP A 855 -20.91 66.49 -22.65
CA ASP A 855 -19.47 66.34 -22.76
C ASP A 855 -19.05 64.87 -23.03
N PRO A 856 -18.48 64.57 -24.22
CA PRO A 856 -18.02 63.23 -24.57
C PRO A 856 -16.91 62.71 -23.63
N VAL A 857 -16.11 63.59 -23.02
CA VAL A 857 -15.02 63.21 -22.11
C VAL A 857 -15.60 62.75 -20.76
N ALA A 858 -16.48 63.55 -20.15
CA ALA A 858 -17.21 63.16 -18.94
C ALA A 858 -18.00 61.86 -19.15
N ARG A 859 -18.69 61.74 -20.29
CA ARG A 859 -19.42 60.52 -20.67
C ARG A 859 -18.53 59.29 -20.76
N ALA A 860 -17.37 59.41 -21.40
CA ALA A 860 -16.42 58.31 -21.52
C ALA A 860 -15.88 57.87 -20.14
N ALA A 861 -15.63 58.82 -19.23
CA ALA A 861 -15.18 58.51 -17.87
C ALA A 861 -16.25 57.77 -17.05
N VAL A 862 -17.51 58.19 -17.13
CA VAL A 862 -18.64 57.51 -16.47
C VAL A 862 -18.83 56.10 -17.03
N LEU A 863 -18.84 55.94 -18.35
CA LEU A 863 -18.96 54.63 -19.00
C LEU A 863 -17.80 53.70 -18.64
N ALA A 864 -16.57 54.22 -18.54
CA ALA A 864 -15.42 53.43 -18.08
C ALA A 864 -15.62 52.91 -16.65
N ARG A 865 -16.15 53.75 -15.74
CA ARG A 865 -16.44 53.33 -14.36
C ARG A 865 -17.57 52.30 -14.29
N ILE A 866 -18.63 52.48 -15.06
CA ILE A 866 -19.73 51.50 -15.19
C ILE A 866 -19.18 50.17 -15.73
N ARG A 867 -18.31 50.21 -16.74
CA ARG A 867 -17.65 49.01 -17.27
C ARG A 867 -16.91 48.24 -16.18
N THR A 868 -16.14 48.92 -15.33
CA THR A 868 -15.43 48.30 -14.20
C THR A 868 -16.39 47.64 -13.24
N LEU A 869 -17.43 48.35 -12.77
CA LEU A 869 -18.42 47.80 -11.85
C LEU A 869 -19.17 46.60 -12.45
N CYS A 870 -19.54 46.66 -13.73
CA CYS A 870 -20.21 45.53 -14.38
C CYS A 870 -19.28 44.33 -14.56
N THR A 871 -17.98 44.55 -14.76
CA THR A 871 -16.97 43.47 -14.75
C THR A 871 -16.83 42.88 -13.35
N ASP A 872 -16.77 43.72 -12.32
CA ASP A 872 -16.62 43.29 -10.92
C ASP A 872 -17.84 42.49 -10.45
N ILE A 873 -19.07 42.96 -10.74
CA ILE A 873 -20.30 42.26 -10.39
C ILE A 873 -20.41 40.94 -11.16
N ALA A 874 -20.11 40.93 -12.47
CA ALA A 874 -20.08 39.69 -13.25
C ALA A 874 -19.05 38.69 -12.71
N SER A 875 -17.88 39.18 -12.28
CA SER A 875 -16.84 38.37 -11.67
C SER A 875 -17.29 37.80 -10.32
N LEU A 876 -17.91 38.62 -9.45
CA LEU A 876 -18.47 38.17 -8.19
C LEU A 876 -19.55 37.09 -8.39
N GLY A 877 -20.44 37.27 -9.36
CA GLY A 877 -21.45 36.27 -9.71
C GLY A 877 -20.88 34.94 -10.20
N SER A 878 -19.67 34.94 -10.78
CA SER A 878 -19.01 33.70 -11.23
C SER A 878 -18.55 32.79 -10.07
N TRP A 879 -18.37 33.31 -8.86
CA TRP A 879 -17.96 32.50 -7.70
C TRP A 879 -19.03 31.51 -7.24
N GLU A 880 -20.29 31.78 -7.56
CA GLU A 880 -21.42 30.88 -7.33
C GLU A 880 -21.34 29.60 -8.18
N ASP A 881 -20.68 29.65 -9.34
CA ASP A 881 -20.65 28.57 -10.35
C ASP A 881 -19.62 27.45 -10.04
N GLY A 882 -19.51 27.08 -8.75
CA GLY A 882 -18.62 26.02 -8.26
C GLY A 882 -17.19 26.45 -7.92
N TYR A 883 -16.86 27.73 -8.04
CA TYR A 883 -15.54 28.29 -7.69
C TYR A 883 -15.43 28.67 -6.20
N TYR A 884 -16.56 28.84 -5.49
CA TYR A 884 -16.62 29.01 -4.04
C TYR A 884 -17.52 27.97 -3.36
N PHE A 885 -17.46 27.93 -2.04
CA PHE A 885 -18.33 27.08 -1.23
C PHE A 885 -19.80 27.53 -1.33
N ARG A 886 -20.73 26.57 -1.32
CA ARG A 886 -22.16 26.84 -1.11
C ARG A 886 -22.38 27.37 0.30
N VAL A 887 -23.29 28.34 0.45
CA VAL A 887 -23.69 28.86 1.75
C VAL A 887 -24.30 27.70 2.56
N PRO A 888 -23.80 27.39 3.77
CA PRO A 888 -24.33 26.30 4.60
C PRO A 888 -25.70 26.60 5.23
N ASP A 889 -26.62 27.19 4.48
CA ASP A 889 -28.02 27.42 4.84
C ASP A 889 -28.88 27.42 3.55
N PRO A 890 -29.96 26.63 3.46
CA PRO A 890 -30.73 26.48 2.21
C PRO A 890 -31.33 27.78 1.69
N GLN A 891 -31.87 28.63 2.57
CA GLN A 891 -32.48 29.90 2.15
C GLN A 891 -31.41 30.87 1.67
N ALA A 892 -30.35 31.05 2.46
CA ALA A 892 -29.26 31.95 2.08
C ALA A 892 -28.56 31.49 0.79
N GLN A 893 -28.44 30.17 0.56
CA GLN A 893 -27.90 29.59 -0.67
C GLN A 893 -28.82 29.81 -1.87
N SER A 894 -30.15 29.76 -1.68
CA SER A 894 -31.11 30.08 -2.74
C SER A 894 -30.94 31.53 -3.19
N ASP A 895 -30.92 32.46 -2.22
CA ASP A 895 -30.71 33.89 -2.52
C ASP A 895 -29.34 34.12 -3.17
N TRP A 896 -28.29 33.43 -2.70
CA TRP A 896 -26.95 33.53 -3.30
C TRP A 896 -26.91 33.00 -4.74
N HIS A 897 -27.67 31.96 -5.05
CA HIS A 897 -27.80 31.42 -6.41
C HIS A 897 -28.48 32.41 -7.36
N GLU A 898 -29.56 33.07 -6.89
CA GLU A 898 -30.25 34.11 -7.65
C GLU A 898 -29.34 35.34 -7.90
N PHE A 899 -28.57 35.77 -6.88
CA PHE A 899 -27.54 36.78 -7.07
C PHE A 899 -26.51 36.33 -8.12
N GLY A 900 -25.96 35.12 -8.01
CA GLY A 900 -24.92 34.63 -8.93
C GLY A 900 -25.38 34.55 -10.39
N THR A 901 -26.62 34.10 -10.61
CA THR A 901 -27.22 34.04 -11.95
C THR A 901 -27.53 35.43 -12.49
N GLY A 902 -28.19 36.28 -11.69
CA GLY A 902 -28.53 37.65 -12.06
C GLY A 902 -27.31 38.54 -12.31
N ALA A 903 -26.29 38.46 -11.45
CA ALA A 903 -25.05 39.22 -11.57
C ALA A 903 -24.26 38.85 -12.84
N ARG A 904 -24.20 37.56 -13.20
CA ARG A 904 -23.55 37.10 -14.43
C ARG A 904 -24.30 37.58 -15.67
N ASP A 905 -25.62 37.43 -15.69
CA ASP A 905 -26.42 37.82 -16.86
C ASP A 905 -26.51 39.34 -17.02
N GLY A 906 -26.90 40.04 -15.95
CA GLY A 906 -26.95 41.50 -15.88
C GLY A 906 -25.60 42.15 -16.13
N GLY A 907 -24.51 41.59 -15.60
CA GLY A 907 -23.15 42.07 -15.84
C GLY A 907 -22.74 41.96 -17.32
N ARG A 908 -23.05 40.84 -17.99
CA ARG A 908 -22.79 40.69 -19.44
C ARG A 908 -23.63 41.64 -20.28
N LYS A 909 -24.92 41.80 -19.96
CA LYS A 909 -25.81 42.76 -20.64
C LYS A 909 -25.29 44.19 -20.46
N CYS A 910 -24.85 44.54 -19.25
CA CYS A 910 -24.26 45.83 -18.97
C CYS A 910 -22.98 46.07 -19.79
N LEU A 911 -22.07 45.10 -19.83
CA LEU A 911 -20.84 45.20 -20.62
C LEU A 911 -21.14 45.34 -22.11
N ALA A 912 -22.08 44.57 -22.65
CA ALA A 912 -22.49 44.67 -24.05
C ALA A 912 -23.08 46.05 -24.39
N ALA A 913 -23.87 46.62 -23.47
CA ALA A 913 -24.44 47.96 -23.61
C ALA A 913 -23.37 49.05 -23.58
N VAL A 914 -22.42 48.98 -22.64
CA VAL A 914 -21.32 49.96 -22.50
C VAL A 914 -20.34 49.89 -23.67
N ASP A 915 -20.13 48.71 -24.24
CA ASP A 915 -19.15 48.47 -25.31
C ASP A 915 -19.69 48.77 -26.71
N ARG A 916 -21.01 48.99 -26.84
CA ARG A 916 -21.64 49.33 -28.12
C ARG A 916 -21.14 50.69 -28.62
N ARG A 917 -20.71 50.71 -29.90
CA ARG A 917 -20.23 51.91 -30.60
C ARG A 917 -21.04 52.12 -31.89
N PRO A 918 -21.68 53.29 -32.11
CA PRO A 918 -21.83 54.40 -31.16
C PRO A 918 -22.69 54.02 -29.95
N PHE A 919 -22.53 54.76 -28.84
CA PHE A 919 -23.41 54.61 -27.67
C PHE A 919 -24.74 55.32 -27.98
N ASP A 920 -25.70 54.58 -28.52
CA ASP A 920 -27.01 55.04 -29.01
C ASP A 920 -28.13 54.85 -27.96
N VAL A 921 -29.37 55.17 -28.34
CA VAL A 921 -30.54 55.00 -27.46
C VAL A 921 -30.74 53.53 -27.06
N ASP A 922 -30.46 52.59 -27.97
CA ASP A 922 -30.53 51.16 -27.66
C ASP A 922 -29.48 50.75 -26.62
N ALA A 923 -28.24 51.26 -26.73
CA ALA A 923 -27.20 51.05 -25.73
C ALA A 923 -27.61 51.62 -24.37
N PHE A 924 -28.23 52.80 -24.35
CA PHE A 924 -28.76 53.40 -23.12
C PHE A 924 -29.89 52.57 -22.51
N LEU A 925 -30.88 52.14 -23.31
CA LEU A 925 -31.98 51.28 -22.85
C LEU A 925 -31.45 49.92 -22.37
N GLY A 926 -30.51 49.31 -23.10
CA GLY A 926 -29.85 48.08 -22.71
C GLY A 926 -29.09 48.22 -21.39
N LEU A 927 -28.41 49.34 -21.16
CA LEU A 927 -27.76 49.65 -19.90
C LEU A 927 -28.77 49.83 -18.76
N ALA A 928 -29.90 50.50 -19.01
CA ALA A 928 -30.96 50.67 -18.01
C ALA A 928 -31.59 49.32 -17.61
N THR A 929 -31.88 48.43 -18.57
CA THR A 929 -32.36 47.07 -18.30
C THR A 929 -31.33 46.25 -17.54
N ALA A 930 -30.06 46.28 -17.97
CA ALA A 930 -28.98 45.56 -17.29
C ALA A 930 -28.80 46.04 -15.84
N ARG A 931 -28.94 47.35 -15.60
CA ARG A 931 -28.90 47.93 -14.27
C ARG A 931 -30.04 47.45 -13.39
N TYR A 932 -31.27 47.40 -13.91
CA TYR A 932 -32.40 46.84 -13.17
C TYR A 932 -32.15 45.39 -12.76
N ASP A 933 -31.65 44.55 -13.69
CA ASP A 933 -31.30 43.16 -13.41
C ASP A 933 -30.21 43.07 -12.31
N LEU A 934 -29.21 43.96 -12.33
CA LEU A 934 -28.13 44.03 -11.34
C LEU A 934 -28.59 44.55 -9.97
N ASP A 935 -29.55 45.47 -9.92
CA ASP A 935 -30.15 45.95 -8.67
C ASP A 935 -30.98 44.84 -8.00
N VAL A 936 -31.76 44.08 -8.79
CA VAL A 936 -32.46 42.88 -8.32
C VAL A 936 -31.47 41.86 -7.77
N ALA A 937 -30.38 41.59 -8.49
CA ALA A 937 -29.31 40.72 -8.00
C ALA A 937 -28.73 41.22 -6.66
N GLY A 938 -28.44 42.51 -6.55
CA GLY A 938 -27.93 43.13 -5.31
C GLY A 938 -28.86 42.93 -4.11
N SER A 939 -30.18 42.95 -4.33
CA SER A 939 -31.17 42.68 -3.27
C SER A 939 -31.07 41.26 -2.70
N TYR A 940 -30.77 40.27 -3.55
CA TYR A 940 -30.52 38.89 -3.13
C TYR A 940 -29.20 38.77 -2.36
N ALA A 941 -28.12 39.43 -2.79
CA ALA A 941 -26.87 39.46 -2.04
C ALA A 941 -27.05 40.04 -0.62
N ALA A 942 -27.82 41.13 -0.50
CA ALA A 942 -28.16 41.72 0.79
C ALA A 942 -29.06 40.80 1.64
N SER A 943 -29.93 40.00 1.01
CA SER A 943 -30.73 38.99 1.70
C SER A 943 -29.86 37.87 2.28
N THR A 944 -28.92 37.34 1.48
CA THR A 944 -27.93 36.35 1.93
C THR A 944 -27.12 36.89 3.10
N ASP A 945 -26.65 38.15 3.03
CA ASP A 945 -25.87 38.78 4.10
C ASP A 945 -26.64 38.90 5.42
N ARG A 946 -27.91 39.34 5.36
CA ARG A 946 -28.79 39.38 6.54
C ARG A 946 -29.03 37.99 7.14
N ALA A 947 -29.25 36.98 6.31
CA ALA A 947 -29.45 35.61 6.78
C ALA A 947 -28.21 35.04 7.47
N VAL A 948 -27.03 35.22 6.87
CA VAL A 948 -25.74 34.81 7.44
C VAL A 948 -25.47 35.55 8.77
N THR A 949 -25.61 36.86 8.78
CA THR A 949 -25.39 37.70 9.97
C THR A 949 -26.33 37.33 11.10
N LYS A 950 -27.61 37.05 10.80
CA LYS A 950 -28.59 36.58 11.79
C LYS A 950 -28.16 35.25 12.43
N ILE A 951 -27.77 34.26 11.63
CA ILE A 951 -27.30 32.95 12.14
C ILE A 951 -26.07 33.13 13.05
N LEU A 952 -25.14 34.00 12.67
CA LEU A 952 -23.94 34.28 13.46
C LEU A 952 -24.27 34.99 14.77
N ALA A 953 -25.16 35.98 14.75
CA ALA A 953 -25.60 36.71 15.93
C ALA A 953 -26.36 35.82 16.92
N GLU A 954 -27.27 34.98 16.43
CA GLU A 954 -28.01 34.00 17.26
C GLU A 954 -27.07 33.00 17.96
N ALA A 955 -25.93 32.68 17.34
CA ALA A 955 -24.89 31.82 17.92
C ALA A 955 -23.87 32.57 18.78
N GLY A 956 -24.04 33.88 19.01
CA GLY A 956 -23.14 34.70 19.83
C GLY A 956 -21.81 35.08 19.16
N TYR A 957 -21.70 34.94 17.84
CA TYR A 957 -20.53 35.42 17.11
C TYR A 957 -20.66 36.91 16.82
N ARG A 958 -19.56 37.65 16.99
CA ARG A 958 -19.50 39.05 16.58
C ARG A 958 -19.38 39.13 15.06
N VAL A 959 -20.35 39.79 14.43
CA VAL A 959 -20.30 40.22 13.03
C VAL A 959 -19.86 41.69 13.01
N ARG A 960 -19.17 42.12 11.94
CA ARG A 960 -18.62 43.47 11.83
C ARG A 960 -19.68 44.51 11.49
#